data_AF-A0A3M9ZW55-F1
#
_entry.id   AF-A0A3M9ZW55-F1
#
_cell.length_a   1.000
_cell.length_b   1.000
_cell.length_c   1.000
_cell.angle_alpha   90.00
_cell.angle_beta   90.00
_cell.angle_gamma   90.00
#
_symmetry.space_group_name_H-M   'P 1'
#
loop_
_entity.id
_entity.type
_entity.pdbx_description
1 polymer ?
#
loop_
_entity_poly.entity_id
_entity_poly.type
_entity_poly.pdbx_seq_one_letter_code
_entity_poly.pdbx_strand_id
1 'polypeptide(L)'
;MSNNVEEKILHGTTTVGIRARDGIVLCADMRASAGYFIANNNTMKIQKIDHHAGLTLAGGVADAQNIVDILRYHSNLHRVEKQVPIPIHSLARLCSLIFHQNRGYPFIADILVGGYDSEGPALFNIDMFGSVEEKSFVTTGSGSPVAYGVLEEGYKDGLSIEDAKGLALTAVKAAIVRNIGTGDGINIATMDKDGFPSIYSDLMQRKQQKEIPSSQNIMAVILQSIPKEANVTKIEYEGPRIALFTTTPRYLLENNETISSLVNVIKKRIVVRTDESIRKPEDEVRKILADCVPKDADLQGTIFDTATGEVSIEAKRPWLLQRDAKMFNHTDVTEKTGWRIRIRKATTIPSRTIQTINATLKQHASERSRQLKQVGDEIFRPRLSDRTEISLYTLGGFGQVGRSSLLLATPESKVLIDCGINPGARSAMDAFPRLDFVNLTLDELDAVVIGHAHLDHTGFLPALCKYGYKGPVYCTEPTLPMMNLIQLDAIKVAAAQGRTPIYSERDVKQIMRQTITLPYGTVTDISPDIKLVLANAGHILGSALCHFHIGNGNHNFVYSGDIKFGKSILFEAASWNFPRAETLLIESTYGLKEDIQPSRQEVESAFIVAVNKTLAEGGKVLIPIPAVGRAQEIMMVIDHYMKEGKIVEAPVFTEGMISEASAIHESYPEYLARELRQKILETDDNPFDSEYFTNIEHADGREEPMREDSPCIILATSGMLEGGPVLEYFKNVAPEKKNKVLFVSYQVNGTLGRRVLDGSRQATMVGKDGKVEAVTINCGVEKLDGFSGHSDYNQLMSFVQRLRPKLRRVLVNHGERKKSESLAMNIRRMYRLSAHYPQIQEAIKLF
;
A
#
# COMPACT_ATOMS: atom_id res chain seq x y z
N MET A 1 14.31 12.32 24.24
CA MET A 1 12.87 12.60 24.40
C MET A 1 12.71 14.11 24.23
N SER A 2 12.20 14.56 23.09
CA SER A 2 12.00 16.00 22.84
C SER A 2 10.73 16.47 23.55
N ASN A 3 10.89 17.52 24.35
CA ASN A 3 9.83 18.26 25.01
C ASN A 3 9.06 19.08 23.96
N ASN A 4 7.86 18.63 23.61
CA ASN A 4 6.76 19.50 23.20
C ASN A 4 5.48 18.67 23.29
N VAL A 5 4.93 18.62 24.51
CA VAL A 5 3.62 18.01 24.77
C VAL A 5 2.52 18.83 24.08
N GLU A 6 2.74 20.13 23.85
CA GLU A 6 1.82 21.02 23.14
C GLU A 6 1.68 20.70 21.64
N GLU A 7 2.74 20.22 20.96
CA GLU A 7 2.64 19.82 19.53
C GLU A 7 1.99 18.43 19.33
N LYS A 8 1.84 17.64 20.41
CA LYS A 8 1.28 16.28 20.33
C LYS A 8 -0.23 16.19 20.58
N ILE A 9 -0.89 17.30 20.92
CA ILE A 9 -2.33 17.30 21.24
C ILE A 9 -3.01 18.43 20.46
N LEU A 10 -3.10 18.26 19.15
CA LEU A 10 -4.05 19.02 18.34
C LEU A 10 -5.18 18.09 17.93
N HIS A 11 -6.04 17.75 18.90
CA HIS A 11 -7.36 17.18 18.63
C HIS A 11 -8.33 18.33 18.41
N GLY A 12 -8.82 18.44 17.19
CA GLY A 12 -9.79 19.46 16.80
C GLY A 12 -11.16 19.19 17.43
N THR A 13 -11.72 20.17 18.14
CA THR A 13 -13.06 20.08 18.75
C THR A 13 -13.59 21.47 19.12
N THR A 14 -14.90 21.65 19.09
CA THR A 14 -15.60 22.76 19.74
C THR A 14 -16.79 22.23 20.50
N THR A 15 -16.80 22.49 21.81
CA THR A 15 -18.00 22.27 22.64
C THR A 15 -18.43 23.59 23.28
N VAL A 16 -19.72 23.76 23.47
CA VAL A 16 -20.37 24.96 24.00
C VAL A 16 -21.39 24.52 25.03
N GLY A 17 -21.38 25.17 26.19
CA GLY A 17 -22.42 25.08 27.21
C GLY A 17 -23.03 26.46 27.47
N ILE A 18 -24.35 26.55 27.58
CA ILE A 18 -25.07 27.77 27.94
C ILE A 18 -26.13 27.46 29.00
N ARG A 19 -26.16 28.24 30.07
CA ARG A 19 -27.24 28.24 31.07
C ARG A 19 -28.34 29.20 30.62
N ALA A 20 -29.52 28.65 30.37
CA ALA A 20 -30.76 29.38 30.14
C ALA A 20 -31.55 29.50 31.45
N ARG A 21 -32.58 30.36 31.47
CA ARG A 21 -33.45 30.53 32.65
C ARG A 21 -34.22 29.27 33.02
N ASP A 22 -34.54 28.45 32.02
CA ASP A 22 -35.42 27.29 32.07
C ASP A 22 -34.69 25.97 31.72
N GLY A 23 -33.37 26.00 31.54
CA GLY A 23 -32.58 24.80 31.25
C GLY A 23 -31.12 25.02 30.91
N ILE A 24 -30.44 23.97 30.48
CA ILE A 24 -29.05 23.97 29.99
C ILE A 24 -29.02 23.54 28.53
N VAL A 25 -28.17 24.19 27.73
CA VAL A 25 -27.85 23.78 26.36
C VAL A 25 -26.40 23.33 26.28
N LEU A 26 -26.18 22.11 25.79
CA LEU A 26 -24.87 21.60 25.40
C LEU A 26 -24.84 21.42 23.87
N CYS A 27 -23.82 21.93 23.22
CA CYS A 27 -23.67 21.89 21.77
C CYS A 27 -22.23 21.52 21.41
N ALA A 28 -22.02 20.61 20.46
CA ALA A 28 -20.68 20.20 20.05
C ALA A 28 -20.62 19.77 18.59
N ASP A 29 -19.45 19.93 17.97
CA ASP A 29 -19.21 19.41 16.62
C ASP A 29 -19.01 17.89 16.58
N MET A 30 -18.96 17.29 15.39
CA MET A 30 -18.92 15.84 15.20
C MET A 30 -17.55 15.31 14.73
N ARG A 31 -16.58 16.19 14.45
CA ARG A 31 -15.26 15.83 13.92
C ARG A 31 -14.30 15.46 15.05
N ALA A 32 -13.76 14.25 15.05
CA ALA A 32 -12.59 13.89 15.82
C ALA A 32 -11.37 13.93 14.89
N SER A 33 -10.44 14.85 15.12
CA SER A 33 -9.19 14.95 14.34
C SER A 33 -7.95 14.61 15.16
N ALA A 34 -6.87 14.26 14.48
CA ALA A 34 -5.52 14.13 15.02
C ALA A 34 -4.58 14.93 14.10
N GLY A 35 -4.33 16.19 14.45
CA GLY A 35 -3.70 17.15 13.54
C GLY A 35 -4.59 17.42 12.32
N TYR A 36 -4.03 17.29 11.12
CA TYR A 36 -4.77 17.45 9.85
C TYR A 36 -5.59 16.23 9.43
N PHE A 37 -5.48 15.11 10.15
CA PHE A 37 -6.21 13.87 9.85
C PHE A 37 -7.56 13.84 10.57
N ILE A 38 -8.67 13.66 9.84
CA ILE A 38 -9.99 13.42 10.43
C ILE A 38 -10.11 11.92 10.76
N ALA A 39 -10.01 11.59 12.03
CA ALA A 39 -10.09 10.21 12.53
C ALA A 39 -11.52 9.66 12.53
N ASN A 40 -12.52 10.51 12.79
CA ASN A 40 -13.94 10.17 12.69
C ASN A 40 -14.75 11.45 12.45
N ASN A 41 -15.67 11.44 11.49
CA ASN A 41 -16.52 12.59 11.14
C ASN A 41 -17.94 12.51 11.75
N ASN A 42 -18.21 11.51 12.58
CA ASN A 42 -19.52 11.25 13.20
C ASN A 42 -19.38 10.87 14.68
N THR A 43 -18.62 11.67 15.44
CA THR A 43 -18.33 11.41 16.86
C THR A 43 -19.40 12.06 17.75
N MET A 44 -20.02 11.28 18.64
CA MET A 44 -20.93 11.80 19.66
C MET A 44 -20.14 12.37 20.84
N LYS A 45 -19.99 13.70 20.87
CA LYS A 45 -19.24 14.42 21.93
C LYS A 45 -20.11 14.89 23.08
N ILE A 46 -21.42 14.75 22.99
CA ILE A 46 -22.34 14.99 24.10
C ILE A 46 -22.76 13.63 24.65
N GLN A 47 -22.58 13.43 25.96
CA GLN A 47 -22.89 12.18 26.63
C GLN A 47 -23.88 12.41 27.77
N LYS A 48 -24.96 11.61 27.78
CA LYS A 48 -25.89 11.56 28.90
C LYS A 48 -25.24 10.84 30.08
N ILE A 49 -25.24 11.46 31.26
CA ILE A 49 -24.80 10.81 32.52
C ILE A 49 -26.00 10.18 33.22
N ASP A 50 -27.09 10.93 33.34
CA ASP A 50 -28.34 10.51 33.97
C ASP A 50 -29.53 11.20 33.28
N HIS A 51 -30.76 10.92 33.70
CA HIS A 51 -31.97 11.59 33.20
C HIS A 51 -31.96 13.10 33.41
N HIS A 52 -31.19 13.66 34.34
CA HIS A 52 -31.16 15.09 34.64
C HIS A 52 -29.81 15.76 34.35
N ALA A 53 -28.82 15.00 33.85
CA ALA A 53 -27.44 15.46 33.70
C ALA A 53 -26.74 14.90 32.44
N GLY A 54 -25.92 15.73 31.80
CA GLY A 54 -25.05 15.35 30.70
C GLY A 54 -23.75 16.15 30.66
N LEU A 55 -22.86 15.78 29.75
CA LEU A 55 -21.60 16.46 29.57
C LEU A 55 -21.16 16.58 28.11
N THR A 56 -20.19 17.44 27.84
CA THR A 56 -19.46 17.51 26.57
C THR A 56 -18.03 16.98 26.72
N LEU A 57 -17.47 16.51 25.61
CA LEU A 57 -16.14 15.91 25.53
C LEU A 57 -15.25 16.72 24.58
N ALA A 58 -14.18 17.31 25.12
CA ALA A 58 -13.05 17.83 24.36
C ALA A 58 -11.73 17.19 24.85
N GLY A 59 -10.77 16.97 23.93
CA GLY A 59 -9.49 16.31 24.23
C GLY A 59 -9.40 14.87 23.71
N GLY A 60 -8.64 14.02 24.40
CA GLY A 60 -8.44 12.61 24.09
C GLY A 60 -9.72 11.80 24.28
N VAL A 61 -10.18 11.13 23.22
CA VAL A 61 -11.46 10.40 23.20
C VAL A 61 -11.50 9.25 24.22
N ALA A 62 -10.40 8.53 24.41
CA ALA A 62 -10.33 7.40 25.34
C ALA A 62 -10.45 7.86 26.81
N ASP A 63 -9.77 8.94 27.15
CA ASP A 63 -9.80 9.55 28.49
C ASP A 63 -11.20 10.05 28.83
N ALA A 64 -11.79 10.79 27.88
CA ALA A 64 -13.15 11.29 27.93
C ALA A 64 -14.21 10.19 28.14
N GLN A 65 -14.11 9.06 27.43
CA GLN A 65 -15.05 7.93 27.57
C GLN A 65 -14.95 7.27 28.95
N ASN A 66 -13.73 7.09 29.47
CA ASN A 66 -13.52 6.50 30.79
C ASN A 66 -14.17 7.35 31.91
N ILE A 67 -14.01 8.67 31.84
CA ILE A 67 -14.63 9.60 32.81
C ILE A 67 -16.16 9.51 32.77
N VAL A 68 -16.76 9.42 31.59
CA VAL A 68 -18.21 9.27 31.43
C VAL A 68 -18.72 8.00 32.12
N ASP A 69 -18.03 6.88 31.94
CA ASP A 69 -18.45 5.61 32.52
C ASP A 69 -18.36 5.62 34.06
N ILE A 70 -17.34 6.26 34.62
CA ILE A 70 -17.19 6.46 36.07
C ILE A 70 -18.32 7.34 36.61
N LEU A 71 -18.61 8.48 35.97
CA LEU A 71 -19.68 9.39 36.41
C LEU A 71 -21.06 8.72 36.31
N ARG A 72 -21.33 7.96 35.24
CA ARG A 72 -22.56 7.17 35.10
C ARG A 72 -22.71 6.14 36.22
N TYR A 73 -21.64 5.42 36.54
CA TYR A 73 -21.64 4.45 37.62
C TYR A 73 -22.00 5.09 38.96
N HIS A 74 -21.33 6.18 39.34
CA HIS A 74 -21.59 6.88 40.61
C HIS A 74 -22.96 7.55 40.66
N SER A 75 -23.43 8.13 39.54
CA SER A 75 -24.78 8.70 39.44
C SER A 75 -25.85 7.63 39.65
N ASN A 76 -25.70 6.48 38.98
CA ASN A 76 -26.63 5.37 39.12
C ASN A 76 -26.62 4.80 40.54
N LEU A 77 -25.44 4.62 41.14
CA LEU A 77 -25.31 4.12 42.51
C LEU A 77 -25.99 5.07 43.51
N HIS A 78 -25.72 6.37 43.41
CA HIS A 78 -26.35 7.38 44.26
C HIS A 78 -27.88 7.34 44.15
N ARG A 79 -28.41 7.25 42.92
CA ARG A 79 -29.85 7.17 42.68
C ARG A 79 -30.47 5.90 43.26
N VAL A 80 -29.79 4.76 43.15
CA VAL A 80 -30.28 3.49 43.74
C VAL A 80 -30.27 3.56 45.27
N GLU A 81 -29.22 4.11 45.88
CA GLU A 81 -29.07 4.15 47.34
C GLU A 81 -29.93 5.22 48.01
N LYS A 82 -30.04 6.40 47.39
CA LYS A 82 -30.69 7.58 47.98
C LYS A 82 -32.08 7.85 47.42
N GLN A 83 -32.47 7.13 46.36
CA GLN A 83 -33.76 7.31 45.66
C GLN A 83 -33.97 8.73 45.13
N VAL A 84 -32.89 9.50 44.99
CA VAL A 84 -32.89 10.86 44.43
C VAL A 84 -31.73 11.00 43.44
N PRO A 85 -31.84 11.87 42.42
CA PRO A 85 -30.74 12.13 41.51
C PRO A 85 -29.58 12.82 42.23
N ILE A 86 -28.34 12.51 41.84
CA ILE A 86 -27.15 13.19 42.39
C ILE A 86 -27.14 14.67 41.94
N PRO A 87 -26.90 15.66 42.83
CA PRO A 87 -26.84 17.07 42.44
C PRO A 87 -25.77 17.34 41.37
N ILE A 88 -26.02 18.29 40.46
CA ILE A 88 -25.11 18.61 39.35
C ILE A 88 -23.75 19.09 39.86
N HIS A 89 -23.75 19.93 40.91
CA HIS A 89 -22.53 20.36 41.59
C HIS A 89 -21.72 19.16 42.14
N SER A 90 -22.39 18.13 42.66
CA SER A 90 -21.71 16.93 43.15
C SER A 90 -21.10 16.09 42.02
N LEU A 91 -21.74 16.02 40.86
CA LEU A 91 -21.16 15.40 39.65
C LEU A 91 -19.92 16.15 39.16
N ALA A 92 -19.99 17.49 39.10
CA ALA A 92 -18.85 18.33 38.73
C ALA A 92 -17.68 18.15 39.71
N ARG A 93 -17.98 18.08 41.02
CA ARG A 93 -16.96 17.85 42.05
C ARG A 93 -16.33 16.46 41.95
N LEU A 94 -17.13 15.43 41.68
CA LEU A 94 -16.63 14.07 41.47
C LEU A 94 -15.69 14.02 40.25
N CYS A 95 -16.07 14.65 39.15
CA CYS A 95 -15.23 14.79 37.96
C CYS A 95 -13.90 15.46 38.34
N SER A 96 -13.95 16.61 39.01
CA SER A 96 -12.75 17.31 39.49
C SER A 96 -11.82 16.47 40.35
N LEU A 97 -12.36 15.66 41.28
CA LEU A 97 -11.55 14.77 42.10
C LEU A 97 -10.83 13.71 41.27
N ILE A 98 -11.48 13.16 40.23
CA ILE A 98 -10.87 12.19 39.32
C ILE A 98 -9.69 12.83 38.58
N PHE A 99 -9.86 14.04 38.05
CA PHE A 99 -8.76 14.77 37.39
C PHE A 99 -7.65 15.13 38.37
N HIS A 100 -8.00 15.59 39.57
CA HIS A 100 -7.03 15.96 40.61
C HIS A 100 -6.17 14.78 41.04
N GLN A 101 -6.76 13.60 41.23
CA GLN A 101 -6.04 12.37 41.62
C GLN A 101 -5.07 11.90 40.54
N ASN A 102 -5.33 12.22 39.27
CA ASN A 102 -4.52 11.77 38.14
C ASN A 102 -3.54 12.85 37.64
N ARG A 103 -3.29 13.94 38.38
CA ARG A 103 -2.37 15.02 37.95
C ARG A 103 -0.95 14.58 37.58
N GLY A 104 -0.48 13.45 38.10
CA GLY A 104 0.83 12.87 37.73
C GLY A 104 0.87 12.26 36.32
N TYR A 105 -0.28 11.84 35.80
CA TYR A 105 -0.52 11.35 34.44
C TYR A 105 -1.92 11.83 34.00
N PRO A 106 -2.07 13.13 33.67
CA PRO A 106 -3.38 13.75 33.56
C PRO A 106 -4.19 13.16 32.41
N PHE A 107 -5.50 13.01 32.63
CA PHE A 107 -6.45 12.80 31.55
C PHE A 107 -6.43 14.03 30.66
N ILE A 108 -6.21 13.84 29.36
CA ILE A 108 -6.17 14.94 28.40
C ILE A 108 -7.61 15.23 28.00
N ALA A 109 -8.36 15.89 28.88
CA ALA A 109 -9.76 16.21 28.62
C ALA A 109 -10.17 17.55 29.25
N ASP A 110 -11.13 18.20 28.62
CA ASP A 110 -11.79 19.40 29.11
C ASP A 110 -13.30 19.16 29.01
N ILE A 111 -14.01 19.25 30.14
CA ILE A 111 -15.37 18.72 30.29
C ILE A 111 -16.32 19.81 30.75
N LEU A 112 -17.41 19.98 30.02
CA LEU A 112 -18.56 20.77 30.47
C LEU A 112 -19.60 19.82 31.04
N VAL A 113 -19.94 19.98 32.32
CA VAL A 113 -21.03 19.22 32.97
C VAL A 113 -22.22 20.15 33.12
N GLY A 114 -23.38 19.75 32.60
CA GLY A 114 -24.61 20.52 32.64
C GLY A 114 -25.80 19.67 33.03
N GLY A 115 -26.77 20.27 33.71
CA GLY A 115 -28.02 19.60 34.03
C GLY A 115 -29.02 20.50 34.75
N TYR A 116 -30.16 19.92 35.10
CA TYR A 116 -31.23 20.59 35.83
C TYR A 116 -31.56 19.75 37.07
N ASP A 117 -31.38 20.29 38.26
CA ASP A 117 -31.72 19.62 39.51
C ASP A 117 -32.68 20.48 40.37
N SER A 118 -32.84 20.12 41.65
CA SER A 118 -33.73 20.84 42.57
C SER A 118 -33.34 22.30 42.81
N GLU A 119 -32.09 22.68 42.52
CA GLU A 119 -31.60 24.06 42.64
C GLU A 119 -31.73 24.84 41.31
N GLY A 120 -32.17 24.16 40.24
CA GLY A 120 -32.38 24.73 38.91
C GLY A 120 -31.30 24.32 37.90
N PRO A 121 -31.14 25.07 36.79
CA PRO A 121 -30.15 24.77 35.76
C PRO A 121 -28.73 25.16 36.21
N ALA A 122 -27.79 24.23 36.15
CA ALA A 122 -26.39 24.44 36.51
C ALA A 122 -25.44 23.96 35.42
N LEU A 123 -24.37 24.72 35.19
CA LEU A 123 -23.34 24.46 34.19
C LEU A 123 -21.96 24.68 34.80
N PHE A 124 -21.11 23.67 34.71
CA PHE A 124 -19.76 23.68 35.25
C PHE A 124 -18.73 23.38 34.17
N ASN A 125 -17.62 24.10 34.22
CA ASN A 125 -16.41 23.80 33.47
C ASN A 125 -15.43 23.06 34.39
N ILE A 126 -14.87 21.95 33.90
CA ILE A 126 -13.84 21.18 34.59
C ILE A 126 -12.63 21.03 33.67
N ASP A 127 -11.54 21.73 34.01
CA ASP A 127 -10.30 21.69 33.25
C ASP A 127 -9.48 20.40 33.50
N MET A 128 -8.44 20.19 32.69
CA MET A 128 -7.56 19.02 32.80
C MET A 128 -6.80 18.92 34.14
N PHE A 129 -6.76 19.99 34.95
CA PHE A 129 -6.16 20.00 36.28
C PHE A 129 -7.20 19.74 37.38
N GLY A 130 -8.49 19.62 37.03
CA GLY A 130 -9.59 19.42 37.96
C GLY A 130 -10.06 20.71 38.64
N SER A 131 -9.79 21.89 38.10
CA SER A 131 -10.44 23.13 38.55
C SER A 131 -11.93 23.08 38.19
N VAL A 132 -12.81 23.58 39.07
CA VAL A 132 -14.26 23.62 38.83
C VAL A 132 -14.72 25.05 38.88
N GLU A 133 -15.41 25.49 37.84
CA GLU A 133 -16.01 26.82 37.77
C GLU A 133 -17.46 26.71 37.29
N GLU A 134 -18.38 27.33 38.02
CA GLU A 134 -19.75 27.52 37.55
C GLU A 134 -19.80 28.64 36.50
N LYS A 135 -20.51 28.42 35.40
CA LYS A 135 -20.51 29.32 34.24
C LYS A 135 -21.92 29.60 33.75
N SER A 136 -22.17 30.85 33.34
CA SER A 136 -23.38 31.19 32.57
C SER A 136 -23.28 30.72 31.12
N PHE A 137 -22.10 30.78 30.52
CA PHE A 137 -21.75 30.10 29.28
C PHE A 137 -20.26 29.79 29.27
N VAL A 138 -19.85 28.79 28.50
CA VAL A 138 -18.45 28.38 28.37
C VAL A 138 -18.26 27.59 27.07
N THR A 139 -17.08 27.69 26.48
CA THR A 139 -16.69 26.87 25.32
C THR A 139 -15.27 26.33 25.47
N THR A 140 -15.06 25.10 24.99
CA THR A 140 -13.80 24.35 25.12
C THR A 140 -13.40 23.71 23.80
N GLY A 141 -12.13 23.30 23.70
CA GLY A 141 -11.52 22.73 22.49
C GLY A 141 -10.89 23.78 21.55
N SER A 142 -10.28 23.33 20.46
CA SER A 142 -9.51 24.17 19.53
C SER A 142 -10.29 25.31 18.87
N GLY A 143 -11.60 25.16 18.68
CA GLY A 143 -12.44 26.20 18.09
C GLY A 143 -13.06 27.17 19.11
N SER A 144 -12.72 27.04 20.40
CA SER A 144 -13.22 27.91 21.47
C SER A 144 -12.98 29.41 21.24
N PRO A 145 -11.84 29.89 20.68
CA PRO A 145 -11.66 31.34 20.51
C PRO A 145 -12.68 31.97 19.55
N VAL A 146 -13.11 31.22 18.53
CA VAL A 146 -14.13 31.68 17.57
C VAL A 146 -15.52 31.61 18.20
N ALA A 147 -15.81 30.52 18.92
CA ALA A 147 -17.08 30.36 19.61
C ALA A 147 -17.27 31.40 20.72
N TYR A 148 -16.23 31.77 21.47
CA TYR A 148 -16.28 32.82 22.49
C TYR A 148 -16.70 34.15 21.89
N GLY A 149 -16.15 34.56 20.74
CA GLY A 149 -16.54 35.82 20.10
C GLY A 149 -18.04 35.91 19.79
N VAL A 150 -18.66 34.80 19.37
CA VAL A 150 -20.12 34.74 19.13
C VAL A 150 -20.92 34.73 20.43
N LEU A 151 -20.46 33.98 21.43
CA LEU A 151 -21.13 33.86 22.73
C LEU A 151 -21.10 35.18 23.50
N GLU A 152 -19.97 35.88 23.52
CA GLU A 152 -19.82 37.17 24.21
C GLU A 152 -20.68 38.28 23.59
N GLU A 153 -20.87 38.26 22.26
CA GLU A 153 -21.75 39.21 21.56
C GLU A 153 -23.24 38.88 21.75
N GLY A 154 -23.59 37.59 21.69
CA GLY A 154 -24.99 37.14 21.63
C GLY A 154 -25.64 36.77 22.97
N TYR A 155 -24.86 36.45 24.00
CA TYR A 155 -25.40 36.00 25.29
C TYR A 155 -26.05 37.15 26.07
N LYS A 156 -27.21 36.86 26.69
CA LYS A 156 -27.92 37.76 27.59
C LYS A 156 -28.40 36.98 28.81
N ASP A 157 -28.41 37.61 29.97
CA ASP A 157 -28.95 36.95 31.16
C ASP A 157 -30.45 36.70 31.02
N GLY A 158 -30.88 35.52 31.45
CA GLY A 158 -32.29 35.11 31.38
C GLY A 158 -32.77 34.68 29.99
N LEU A 159 -31.88 34.31 29.07
CA LEU A 159 -32.25 33.69 27.78
C LEU A 159 -33.16 32.47 28.00
N SER A 160 -34.13 32.29 27.09
CA SER A 160 -34.89 31.05 27.01
C SER A 160 -34.03 29.93 26.45
N ILE A 161 -34.40 28.67 26.72
CA ILE A 161 -33.67 27.50 26.22
C ILE A 161 -33.58 27.47 24.68
N GLU A 162 -34.60 27.94 23.96
CA GLU A 162 -34.58 28.00 22.49
C GLU A 162 -33.68 29.13 21.96
N ASP A 163 -33.63 30.29 22.62
CA ASP A 163 -32.69 31.36 22.25
C ASP A 163 -31.24 30.94 22.53
N ALA A 164 -31.01 30.29 23.68
CA ALA A 164 -29.70 29.72 24.04
C ALA A 164 -29.28 28.63 23.04
N LYS A 165 -30.20 27.81 22.58
CA LYS A 165 -29.98 26.79 21.54
C LYS A 165 -29.57 27.43 20.22
N GLY A 166 -30.28 28.47 19.76
CA GLY A 166 -29.93 29.22 18.56
C GLY A 166 -28.54 29.86 18.63
N LEU A 167 -28.21 30.44 19.79
CA LEU A 167 -26.91 31.04 20.05
C LEU A 167 -25.78 30.00 20.06
N ALA A 168 -25.96 28.87 20.76
CA ALA A 168 -24.99 27.78 20.82
C ALA A 168 -24.73 27.17 19.43
N LEU A 169 -25.78 27.01 18.63
CA LEU A 169 -25.66 26.53 17.26
C LEU A 169 -24.84 27.50 16.41
N THR A 170 -25.11 28.81 16.52
CA THR A 170 -24.39 29.85 15.78
C THR A 170 -22.91 29.89 16.15
N ALA A 171 -22.58 29.75 17.45
CA ALA A 171 -21.21 29.71 17.94
C ALA A 171 -20.42 28.51 17.38
N VAL A 172 -21.00 27.31 17.39
CA VAL A 172 -20.35 26.11 16.81
C VAL A 172 -20.25 26.22 15.28
N LYS A 173 -21.28 26.75 14.60
CA LYS A 173 -21.24 27.00 13.14
C LYS A 173 -20.10 27.95 12.76
N ALA A 174 -19.92 29.04 13.51
CA ALA A 174 -18.82 29.96 13.29
C ALA A 174 -17.46 29.29 13.50
N ALA A 175 -17.31 28.48 14.55
CA ALA A 175 -16.10 27.71 14.79
C ALA A 175 -15.79 26.71 13.66
N ILE A 176 -16.79 26.01 13.12
CA ILE A 176 -16.62 25.09 11.97
C ILE A 176 -16.06 25.81 10.73
N VAL A 177 -16.47 27.05 10.48
CA VAL A 177 -16.01 27.81 9.30
C VAL A 177 -14.54 28.23 9.43
N ARG A 178 -14.06 28.46 10.65
CA ARG A 178 -12.75 29.09 10.90
C ARG A 178 -11.72 28.18 11.55
N ASN A 179 -12.12 27.03 12.09
CA ASN A 179 -11.24 26.07 12.77
C ASN A 179 -11.21 24.73 12.00
N ILE A 180 -10.04 24.38 11.47
CA ILE A 180 -9.85 23.14 10.69
C ILE A 180 -10.14 21.86 11.49
N GLY A 181 -9.98 21.93 12.82
CA GLY A 181 -10.21 20.83 13.75
C GLY A 181 -11.68 20.55 14.06
N THR A 182 -12.58 21.48 13.79
CA THR A 182 -14.01 21.40 14.13
C THR A 182 -14.81 21.16 12.85
N GLY A 183 -15.82 20.28 12.85
CA GLY A 183 -16.60 20.08 11.62
C GLY A 183 -17.60 18.93 11.57
N ASP A 184 -17.98 18.61 10.33
CA ASP A 184 -18.79 17.47 9.88
C ASP A 184 -20.27 17.43 10.32
N GLY A 185 -20.63 18.08 11.43
CA GLY A 185 -22.00 18.22 11.90
C GLY A 185 -22.03 18.81 13.30
N ILE A 186 -23.24 19.06 13.82
CA ILE A 186 -23.45 19.63 15.16
C ILE A 186 -24.44 18.76 15.92
N ASN A 187 -24.09 18.36 17.13
CA ASN A 187 -25.00 17.76 18.09
C ASN A 187 -25.41 18.81 19.11
N ILE A 188 -26.69 18.80 19.50
CA ILE A 188 -27.22 19.66 20.55
C ILE A 188 -28.11 18.87 21.50
N ALA A 189 -27.93 19.10 22.79
CA ALA A 189 -28.77 18.57 23.85
C ALA A 189 -29.24 19.73 24.72
N THR A 190 -30.54 19.76 25.02
CA THR A 190 -31.16 20.72 25.92
C THR A 190 -31.62 19.96 27.16
N MET A 191 -31.46 20.48 28.36
CA MET A 191 -31.91 19.84 29.59
C MET A 191 -32.76 20.82 30.39
N ASP A 192 -34.01 20.47 30.64
CA ASP A 192 -34.95 21.25 31.45
C ASP A 192 -35.50 20.38 32.59
N LYS A 193 -36.56 20.84 33.25
CA LYS A 193 -37.24 20.11 34.32
C LYS A 193 -37.76 18.72 33.91
N ASP A 194 -37.98 18.47 32.62
CA ASP A 194 -38.48 17.20 32.08
C ASP A 194 -37.32 16.22 31.77
N GLY A 195 -36.07 16.65 31.99
CA GLY A 195 -34.86 15.84 31.97
C GLY A 195 -34.03 16.01 30.70
N PHE A 196 -33.23 15.00 30.38
CA PHE A 196 -32.31 14.92 29.23
C PHE A 196 -33.06 14.24 28.07
N PRO A 197 -33.57 15.02 27.09
CA PRO A 197 -34.25 14.55 25.91
C PRO A 197 -33.24 13.99 24.89
N SER A 198 -33.75 13.40 23.83
CA SER A 198 -32.97 12.89 22.70
C SER A 198 -32.07 13.97 22.11
N ILE A 199 -30.79 13.63 21.85
CA ILE A 199 -29.82 14.53 21.23
C ILE A 199 -30.25 14.81 19.79
N TYR A 200 -30.36 16.09 19.42
CA TYR A 200 -30.65 16.51 18.05
C TYR A 200 -29.32 16.70 17.30
N SER A 201 -29.21 16.11 16.11
CA SER A 201 -28.05 16.30 15.23
C SER A 201 -28.43 17.19 14.06
N ASP A 202 -27.94 18.43 14.03
CA ASP A 202 -27.94 19.29 12.84
C ASP A 202 -26.73 18.88 11.99
N LEU A 203 -26.97 17.90 11.12
CA LEU A 203 -25.98 17.47 10.15
C LEU A 203 -25.88 18.53 9.06
N MET A 204 -24.81 19.31 9.11
CA MET A 204 -24.37 20.21 8.02
C MET A 204 -24.39 19.44 6.70
N GLN A 205 -25.49 19.59 5.96
CA GLN A 205 -25.84 18.80 4.78
C GLN A 205 -25.33 17.35 4.80
N ARG A 206 -26.07 16.48 5.49
CA ARG A 206 -26.44 15.24 4.80
C ARG A 206 -27.19 15.69 3.54
N LYS A 207 -26.48 15.84 2.41
CA LYS A 207 -27.05 15.29 1.18
C LYS A 207 -27.53 13.91 1.62
N GLN A 208 -28.84 13.67 1.52
CA GLN A 208 -29.41 12.34 1.67
C GLN A 208 -28.38 11.33 1.14
N GLN A 209 -28.22 10.20 1.82
CA GLN A 209 -27.80 8.99 1.13
C GLN A 209 -28.81 8.78 -0.02
N LYS A 210 -28.64 9.55 -1.10
CA LYS A 210 -29.05 9.14 -2.41
C LYS A 210 -28.36 7.80 -2.54
N GLU A 211 -29.15 6.79 -2.85
CA GLU A 211 -28.66 5.63 -3.57
C GLU A 211 -27.50 6.07 -4.44
N ILE A 212 -26.39 5.31 -4.38
CA ILE A 212 -25.26 5.50 -5.28
C ILE A 212 -25.89 5.79 -6.64
N PRO A 213 -25.68 6.99 -7.21
CA PRO A 213 -26.38 7.38 -8.41
C PRO A 213 -26.19 6.22 -9.39
N SER A 214 -27.26 5.72 -9.99
CA SER A 214 -27.12 4.79 -11.13
C SER A 214 -26.05 5.36 -12.07
N SER A 215 -25.33 4.54 -12.83
CA SER A 215 -24.26 5.03 -13.72
C SER A 215 -24.69 6.27 -14.54
N GLN A 216 -25.96 6.32 -14.96
CA GLN A 216 -26.61 7.47 -15.61
C GLN A 216 -26.69 8.75 -14.76
N ASN A 217 -26.87 8.63 -13.45
CA ASN A 217 -26.99 9.74 -12.50
C ASN A 217 -25.59 10.26 -12.04
N ILE A 218 -24.52 9.46 -12.09
CA ILE A 218 -23.14 9.94 -11.81
C ILE A 218 -22.72 11.00 -12.83
N MET A 219 -22.94 10.71 -14.12
CA MET A 219 -22.58 11.62 -15.22
C MET A 219 -23.35 12.94 -15.13
N ALA A 220 -24.65 12.87 -14.80
CA ALA A 220 -25.47 14.06 -14.61
C ALA A 220 -24.98 14.93 -13.44
N VAL A 221 -24.61 14.32 -12.31
CA VAL A 221 -24.06 15.04 -11.15
C VAL A 221 -22.74 15.73 -11.50
N ILE A 222 -21.87 15.07 -12.26
CA ILE A 222 -20.60 15.65 -12.72
C ILE A 222 -20.89 16.86 -13.62
N LEU A 223 -21.72 16.72 -14.66
CA LEU A 223 -22.05 17.80 -15.59
C LEU A 223 -22.70 19.01 -14.91
N GLN A 224 -23.54 18.80 -13.90
CA GLN A 224 -24.19 19.89 -13.17
C GLN A 224 -23.25 20.63 -12.20
N SER A 225 -22.22 19.95 -11.72
CA SER A 225 -21.33 20.48 -10.68
C SER A 225 -20.02 21.05 -11.24
N ILE A 226 -19.69 20.75 -12.50
CA ILE A 226 -18.50 21.29 -13.17
C ILE A 226 -18.77 22.72 -13.67
N PRO A 227 -17.90 23.70 -13.33
CA PRO A 227 -18.00 25.05 -13.86
C PRO A 227 -17.87 25.09 -15.39
N LYS A 228 -18.59 26.00 -16.06
CA LYS A 228 -18.55 26.11 -17.52
C LYS A 228 -17.17 26.53 -18.03
N GLU A 229 -16.43 27.25 -17.21
CA GLU A 229 -15.05 27.72 -17.43
C GLU A 229 -14.06 26.57 -17.56
N ALA A 230 -14.38 25.39 -17.02
CA ALA A 230 -13.57 24.20 -17.16
C ALA A 230 -13.63 23.59 -18.58
N ASN A 231 -14.53 24.07 -19.44
CA ASN A 231 -14.72 23.66 -20.84
C ASN A 231 -14.55 22.14 -21.06
N VAL A 232 -15.31 21.36 -20.29
CA VAL A 232 -15.28 19.90 -20.36
C VAL A 232 -16.05 19.46 -21.61
N THR A 233 -15.34 18.85 -22.54
CA THR A 233 -15.87 18.40 -23.84
C THR A 233 -16.52 17.04 -23.75
N LYS A 234 -16.00 16.18 -22.89
CA LYS A 234 -16.37 14.76 -22.83
C LYS A 234 -16.09 14.17 -21.46
N ILE A 235 -16.95 13.24 -21.03
CA ILE A 235 -16.76 12.44 -19.81
C ILE A 235 -16.86 10.97 -20.20
N GLU A 236 -15.87 10.17 -19.80
CA GLU A 236 -15.85 8.72 -20.04
C GLU A 236 -15.40 7.94 -18.82
N TYR A 237 -15.85 6.69 -18.74
CA TYR A 237 -15.20 5.71 -17.88
C TYR A 237 -13.90 5.25 -18.57
N GLU A 238 -12.80 5.26 -17.83
CA GLU A 238 -11.46 4.88 -18.31
C GLU A 238 -10.80 3.95 -17.27
N GLY A 239 -11.04 2.65 -17.42
CA GLY A 239 -10.69 1.63 -16.45
C GLY A 239 -11.33 1.95 -15.10
N PRO A 240 -10.57 1.96 -13.99
CA PRO A 240 -11.12 2.24 -12.66
C PRO A 240 -11.32 3.74 -12.37
N ARG A 241 -11.43 4.60 -13.40
CA ARG A 241 -11.44 6.07 -13.28
C ARG A 241 -12.57 6.66 -14.12
N ILE A 242 -13.01 7.86 -13.75
CA ILE A 242 -13.88 8.72 -14.55
C ILE A 242 -13.01 9.84 -15.13
N ALA A 243 -12.82 9.85 -16.45
CA ALA A 243 -12.00 10.81 -17.17
C ALA A 243 -12.84 12.02 -17.62
N LEU A 244 -12.39 13.22 -17.25
CA LEU A 244 -12.93 14.50 -17.71
C LEU A 244 -11.98 15.09 -18.77
N PHE A 245 -12.41 15.13 -20.02
CA PHE A 245 -11.66 15.75 -21.10
C PHE A 245 -11.97 17.24 -21.17
N THR A 246 -10.94 18.07 -21.20
CA THR A 246 -11.06 19.54 -21.25
C THR A 246 -10.12 20.14 -22.28
N THR A 247 -10.57 21.21 -22.94
CA THR A 247 -9.72 22.05 -23.79
C THR A 247 -9.04 23.18 -23.01
N THR A 248 -9.34 23.35 -21.73
CA THR A 248 -8.78 24.37 -20.83
C THR A 248 -8.21 23.71 -19.57
N PRO A 249 -7.16 22.89 -19.70
CA PRO A 249 -6.62 22.11 -18.58
C PRO A 249 -6.10 22.98 -17.43
N ARG A 250 -5.56 24.18 -17.71
CA ARG A 250 -5.11 25.11 -16.66
C ARG A 250 -6.16 25.37 -15.59
N TYR A 251 -7.41 25.62 -15.98
CA TYR A 251 -8.48 25.91 -15.02
C TYR A 251 -8.65 24.79 -14.00
N LEU A 252 -8.73 23.54 -14.45
CA LEU A 252 -8.92 22.38 -13.55
C LEU A 252 -7.66 22.05 -12.74
N LEU A 253 -6.46 22.34 -13.26
CA LEU A 253 -5.19 22.13 -12.55
C LEU A 253 -4.95 23.17 -11.44
N GLU A 254 -5.41 24.40 -11.63
CA GLU A 254 -5.32 25.46 -10.63
C GLU A 254 -6.45 25.39 -9.59
N ASN A 255 -7.65 24.93 -9.99
CA ASN A 255 -8.83 24.84 -9.13
C ASN A 255 -9.11 23.39 -8.67
N ASN A 256 -8.10 22.74 -8.09
CA ASN A 256 -8.16 21.32 -7.67
C ASN A 256 -9.27 21.00 -6.65
N GLU A 257 -9.78 22.01 -5.93
CA GLU A 257 -10.91 21.87 -5.00
C GLU A 257 -12.21 21.43 -5.70
N THR A 258 -12.40 21.83 -6.96
CA THR A 258 -13.57 21.45 -7.77
C THR A 258 -13.63 19.93 -7.95
N ILE A 259 -12.51 19.35 -8.38
CA ILE A 259 -12.38 17.90 -8.58
C ILE A 259 -12.48 17.18 -7.24
N SER A 260 -11.82 17.69 -6.20
CA SER A 260 -11.85 17.10 -4.86
C SER A 260 -13.28 17.05 -4.28
N SER A 261 -14.05 18.13 -4.47
CA SER A 261 -15.45 18.23 -4.06
C SER A 261 -16.33 17.22 -4.82
N LEU A 262 -16.14 17.11 -6.13
CA LEU A 262 -16.82 16.10 -6.95
C LEU A 262 -16.53 14.69 -6.49
N VAL A 263 -15.25 14.33 -6.32
CA VAL A 263 -14.82 13.01 -5.82
C VAL A 263 -15.44 12.73 -4.45
N ASN A 264 -15.53 13.73 -3.57
CA ASN A 264 -16.17 13.59 -2.27
C ASN A 264 -17.67 13.34 -2.34
N VAL A 265 -18.36 13.86 -3.36
CA VAL A 265 -19.80 13.62 -3.59
C VAL A 265 -20.04 12.26 -4.22
N ILE A 266 -19.32 11.92 -5.29
CA ILE A 266 -19.58 10.69 -6.06
C ILE A 266 -18.86 9.46 -5.49
N LYS A 267 -17.85 9.65 -4.64
CA LYS A 267 -17.01 8.59 -4.04
C LYS A 267 -16.32 7.68 -5.06
N LYS A 268 -16.06 8.21 -6.25
CA LYS A 268 -15.37 7.58 -7.38
C LYS A 268 -14.20 8.45 -7.81
N ARG A 269 -13.16 7.82 -8.36
CA ARG A 269 -11.93 8.52 -8.75
C ARG A 269 -12.12 9.26 -10.07
N ILE A 270 -11.86 10.56 -10.05
CA ILE A 270 -11.89 11.40 -11.25
C ILE A 270 -10.46 11.70 -11.69
N VAL A 271 -10.21 11.67 -13.00
CA VAL A 271 -8.97 12.13 -13.61
C VAL A 271 -9.26 13.20 -14.66
N VAL A 272 -8.42 14.21 -14.72
CA VAL A 272 -8.48 15.24 -15.77
C VAL A 272 -7.60 14.81 -16.94
N ARG A 273 -8.15 14.91 -18.14
CA ARG A 273 -7.54 14.61 -19.43
C ARG A 273 -7.56 15.86 -20.31
N THR A 274 -6.54 16.04 -21.13
CA THR A 274 -6.58 17.06 -22.18
C THR A 274 -7.34 16.52 -23.38
N ASP A 275 -8.19 17.35 -24.00
CA ASP A 275 -8.85 16.98 -25.24
C ASP A 275 -7.82 16.72 -26.36
N GLU A 276 -8.10 15.78 -27.25
CA GLU A 276 -7.22 15.49 -28.38
C GLU A 276 -7.06 16.69 -29.32
N SER A 277 -8.07 17.56 -29.42
CA SER A 277 -8.06 18.73 -30.31
C SER A 277 -7.02 19.79 -29.94
N ILE A 278 -6.55 19.80 -28.69
CA ILE A 278 -5.56 20.78 -28.20
C ILE A 278 -4.15 20.21 -28.12
N ARG A 279 -3.97 18.90 -28.32
CA ARG A 279 -2.67 18.23 -28.24
C ARG A 279 -1.83 18.58 -29.46
N LYS A 280 -0.67 19.20 -29.23
CA LYS A 280 0.30 19.46 -30.30
C LYS A 280 0.96 18.16 -30.79
N PRO A 281 1.44 18.12 -32.05
CA PRO A 281 2.23 17.00 -32.56
C PRO A 281 3.46 16.70 -31.69
N GLU A 282 3.83 15.42 -31.55
CA GLU A 282 4.92 15.00 -30.67
C GLU A 282 6.23 15.74 -30.94
N ASP A 283 6.59 15.96 -32.21
CA ASP A 283 7.83 16.65 -32.59
C ASP A 283 7.86 18.11 -32.16
N GLU A 284 6.70 18.79 -32.17
CA GLU A 284 6.57 20.15 -31.66
C GLU A 284 6.66 20.15 -30.13
N VAL A 285 6.03 19.19 -29.47
CA VAL A 285 6.09 19.03 -28.01
C VAL A 285 7.53 18.78 -27.55
N ARG A 286 8.30 17.94 -28.26
CA ARG A 286 9.72 17.70 -27.94
C ARG A 286 10.54 19.00 -27.98
N LYS A 287 10.29 19.88 -28.95
CA LYS A 287 10.94 21.21 -29.03
C LYS A 287 10.54 22.11 -27.85
N ILE A 288 9.24 22.20 -27.56
CA ILE A 288 8.73 22.98 -26.42
C ILE A 288 9.34 22.49 -25.10
N LEU A 289 9.44 21.17 -24.91
CA LEU A 289 10.02 20.57 -23.71
C LEU A 289 11.52 20.83 -23.62
N ALA A 290 12.25 20.76 -24.73
CA ALA A 290 13.69 21.10 -24.77
C ALA A 290 13.95 22.56 -24.36
N ASP A 291 13.03 23.48 -24.69
CA ASP A 291 13.13 24.90 -24.31
C ASP A 291 12.68 25.17 -22.87
N CYS A 292 11.65 24.46 -22.39
CA CYS A 292 11.07 24.69 -21.05
C CYS A 292 11.82 23.95 -19.93
N VAL A 293 12.45 22.81 -20.20
CA VAL A 293 13.19 22.04 -19.21
C VAL A 293 14.55 22.69 -18.98
N PRO A 294 14.92 23.07 -17.73
CA PRO A 294 16.23 23.62 -17.44
C PRO A 294 17.36 22.69 -17.90
N LYS A 295 18.42 23.24 -18.49
CA LYS A 295 19.58 22.45 -18.97
C LYS A 295 20.22 21.61 -17.87
N ASP A 296 20.24 22.12 -16.64
CA ASP A 296 20.79 21.42 -15.47
C ASP A 296 19.95 20.21 -15.04
N ALA A 297 18.66 20.14 -15.44
CA ALA A 297 17.82 18.97 -15.21
C ALA A 297 18.21 17.79 -16.11
N ASP A 298 18.92 18.09 -17.21
CA ASP A 298 19.49 17.13 -18.16
C ASP A 298 18.41 16.18 -18.72
N LEU A 299 17.67 16.68 -19.72
CA LEU A 299 16.59 15.98 -20.41
C LEU A 299 17.14 14.86 -21.30
N GLN A 300 16.89 13.62 -20.92
CA GLN A 300 17.40 12.43 -21.61
C GLN A 300 16.35 11.79 -22.54
N GLY A 301 15.07 11.92 -22.22
CA GLY A 301 14.01 11.21 -22.96
C GLY A 301 12.62 11.81 -22.80
N THR A 302 11.74 11.49 -23.76
CA THR A 302 10.32 11.84 -23.71
C THR A 302 9.47 10.70 -24.28
N ILE A 303 8.50 10.24 -23.47
CA ILE A 303 7.61 9.12 -23.76
C ILE A 303 6.18 9.63 -23.85
N PHE A 304 5.49 9.35 -24.94
CA PHE A 304 4.11 9.77 -25.18
C PHE A 304 3.15 8.59 -25.01
N ASP A 305 2.13 8.76 -24.18
CA ASP A 305 0.97 7.86 -24.08
C ASP A 305 -0.26 8.58 -24.66
N THR A 306 -0.48 8.39 -25.96
CA THR A 306 -1.62 8.94 -26.70
C THR A 306 -2.96 8.45 -26.16
N ALA A 307 -3.03 7.24 -25.60
CA ALA A 307 -4.26 6.66 -25.07
C ALA A 307 -4.81 7.45 -23.88
N THR A 308 -3.90 8.03 -23.08
CA THR A 308 -4.22 8.76 -21.84
C THR A 308 -3.92 10.27 -21.94
N GLY A 309 -3.34 10.74 -23.06
CA GLY A 309 -3.00 12.14 -23.28
C GLY A 309 -1.85 12.63 -22.40
N GLU A 310 -0.92 11.74 -22.07
CA GLU A 310 0.19 12.03 -21.15
C GLU A 310 1.54 12.00 -21.87
N VAL A 311 2.46 12.87 -21.46
CA VAL A 311 3.86 12.84 -21.85
C VAL A 311 4.73 12.74 -20.60
N SER A 312 5.57 11.72 -20.55
CA SER A 312 6.57 11.54 -19.49
C SER A 312 7.90 12.12 -19.94
N ILE A 313 8.47 12.98 -19.10
CA ILE A 313 9.78 13.61 -19.24
C ILE A 313 10.78 12.78 -18.42
N GLU A 314 11.82 12.25 -19.06
CA GLU A 314 12.91 11.54 -18.39
C GLU A 314 14.08 12.50 -18.22
N ALA A 315 14.34 12.90 -16.98
CA ALA A 315 15.39 13.85 -16.64
C ALA A 315 16.40 13.18 -15.70
N LYS A 316 17.70 13.43 -15.88
CA LYS A 316 18.73 12.90 -14.96
C LYS A 316 18.53 13.45 -13.55
N ARG A 317 18.12 14.72 -13.44
CA ARG A 317 17.89 15.42 -12.17
C ARG A 317 16.43 15.87 -12.02
N PRO A 318 15.49 14.94 -11.79
CA PRO A 318 14.05 15.23 -11.81
C PRO A 318 13.59 16.17 -10.69
N TRP A 319 14.33 16.29 -9.59
CA TRP A 319 13.98 17.18 -8.47
C TRP A 319 13.96 18.66 -8.86
N LEU A 320 14.75 19.07 -9.87
CA LEU A 320 14.75 20.43 -10.41
C LEU A 320 13.43 20.78 -11.13
N LEU A 321 12.67 19.77 -11.54
CA LEU A 321 11.37 19.93 -12.20
C LEU A 321 10.19 19.84 -11.22
N GLN A 322 10.41 19.34 -10.01
CA GLN A 322 9.35 19.10 -9.02
C GLN A 322 9.31 20.13 -7.88
N ARG A 323 10.45 20.74 -7.52
CA ARG A 323 10.58 21.57 -6.32
C ARG A 323 10.33 23.06 -6.54
N ASP A 324 10.65 23.58 -7.73
CA ASP A 324 10.56 25.01 -8.01
C ASP A 324 9.65 25.29 -9.20
N ALA A 325 8.41 25.73 -8.89
CA ALA A 325 7.44 26.14 -9.89
C ALA A 325 7.91 27.35 -10.73
N LYS A 326 8.89 28.13 -10.27
CA LYS A 326 9.50 29.21 -11.06
C LYS A 326 10.45 28.67 -12.12
N MET A 327 11.10 27.54 -11.87
CA MET A 327 11.99 26.89 -12.85
C MET A 327 11.22 26.02 -13.84
N PHE A 328 10.20 25.30 -13.37
CA PHE A 328 9.36 24.46 -14.23
C PHE A 328 7.90 24.46 -13.76
N ASN A 329 7.05 25.22 -14.46
CA ASN A 329 5.61 25.25 -14.18
C ASN A 329 4.88 24.18 -15.00
N HIS A 330 4.47 23.10 -14.34
CA HIS A 330 3.68 22.01 -14.92
C HIS A 330 2.44 22.47 -15.67
N THR A 331 1.73 23.45 -15.13
CA THR A 331 0.48 23.95 -15.70
C THR A 331 0.75 24.71 -17.00
N ASP A 332 1.78 25.56 -17.02
CA ASP A 332 2.16 26.32 -18.22
C ASP A 332 2.64 25.41 -19.34
N VAL A 333 3.43 24.39 -19.01
CA VAL A 333 3.90 23.42 -20.00
C VAL A 333 2.75 22.56 -20.51
N THR A 334 1.81 22.16 -19.65
CA THR A 334 0.59 21.44 -20.06
C THR A 334 -0.25 22.29 -21.01
N GLU A 335 -0.43 23.59 -20.72
CA GLU A 335 -1.17 24.53 -21.58
C GLU A 335 -0.47 24.73 -22.94
N LYS A 336 0.85 24.92 -22.93
CA LYS A 336 1.65 25.13 -24.16
C LYS A 336 1.65 23.90 -25.06
N THR A 337 1.71 22.70 -24.48
CA THR A 337 1.84 21.45 -25.23
C THR A 337 0.48 20.84 -25.58
N GLY A 338 -0.54 21.07 -24.74
CA GLY A 338 -1.79 20.33 -24.76
C GLY A 338 -1.68 18.92 -24.16
N TRP A 339 -0.52 18.54 -23.61
CA TRP A 339 -0.26 17.22 -23.04
C TRP A 339 -0.11 17.29 -21.53
N ARG A 340 -0.64 16.30 -20.82
CA ARG A 340 -0.44 16.20 -19.38
C ARG A 340 0.98 15.73 -19.07
N ILE A 341 1.71 16.52 -18.29
CA ILE A 341 3.12 16.24 -17.99
C ILE A 341 3.26 15.25 -16.82
N ARG A 342 4.12 14.23 -16.99
CA ARG A 342 4.69 13.41 -15.92
C ARG A 342 6.20 13.55 -15.89
N ILE A 343 6.81 13.51 -14.71
CA ILE A 343 8.27 13.53 -14.55
C ILE A 343 8.71 12.13 -14.14
N ARG A 344 9.82 11.66 -14.72
CA ARG A 344 10.50 10.41 -14.38
C ARG A 344 12.00 10.65 -14.25
N LYS A 345 12.66 9.85 -13.41
CA LYS A 345 14.12 9.77 -13.34
C LYS A 345 14.63 9.09 -14.59
N ALA A 346 15.56 9.72 -15.29
CA ALA A 346 16.34 9.05 -16.32
C ALA A 346 17.35 8.11 -15.66
N THR A 347 17.43 6.88 -16.17
CA THR A 347 18.38 5.86 -15.72
C THR A 347 19.72 6.00 -16.42
N THR A 348 20.81 5.63 -15.74
CA THR A 348 22.14 5.58 -16.36
C THR A 348 22.18 4.57 -17.51
N ILE A 349 21.60 3.39 -17.29
CA ILE A 349 21.43 2.35 -18.32
C ILE A 349 19.93 2.23 -18.65
N PRO A 350 19.49 2.62 -19.85
CA PRO A 350 18.08 2.50 -20.23
C PRO A 350 17.59 1.05 -20.21
N SER A 351 16.49 0.79 -19.49
CA SER A 351 15.85 -0.53 -19.47
C SER A 351 15.21 -0.86 -20.83
N ARG A 352 15.68 -1.94 -21.47
CA ARG A 352 15.12 -2.46 -22.72
C ARG A 352 13.67 -2.94 -22.54
N THR A 353 13.35 -3.44 -21.34
CA THR A 353 12.01 -3.91 -20.97
C THR A 353 11.02 -2.75 -20.91
N ILE A 354 11.38 -1.65 -20.23
CA ILE A 354 10.54 -0.44 -20.17
C ILE A 354 10.36 0.17 -21.56
N GLN A 355 11.41 0.23 -22.38
CA GLN A 355 11.32 0.69 -23.76
C GLN A 355 10.35 -0.18 -24.59
N THR A 356 10.44 -1.51 -24.46
CA THR A 356 9.55 -2.45 -25.15
C THR A 356 8.09 -2.28 -24.72
N ILE A 357 7.84 -2.07 -23.42
CA ILE A 357 6.51 -1.78 -22.89
C ILE A 357 5.99 -0.49 -23.50
N ASN A 358 6.75 0.61 -23.42
CA ASN A 358 6.33 1.91 -23.95
C ASN A 358 6.05 1.85 -25.46
N ALA A 359 6.90 1.16 -26.24
CA ALA A 359 6.68 0.96 -27.67
C ALA A 359 5.39 0.19 -27.94
N THR A 360 5.13 -0.89 -27.18
CA THR A 360 3.91 -1.70 -27.29
C THR A 360 2.67 -0.87 -26.92
N LEU A 361 2.73 -0.10 -25.82
CA LEU A 361 1.64 0.76 -25.37
C LEU A 361 1.32 1.86 -26.40
N LYS A 362 2.34 2.42 -27.04
CA LYS A 362 2.21 3.44 -28.09
C LYS A 362 1.59 2.85 -29.37
N GLN A 363 2.10 1.71 -29.84
CA GLN A 363 1.60 1.04 -31.04
C GLN A 363 0.11 0.66 -30.92
N HIS A 364 -0.34 0.34 -29.71
CA HIS A 364 -1.70 -0.14 -29.45
C HIS A 364 -2.60 0.89 -28.76
N ALA A 365 -2.29 2.18 -28.84
CA ALA A 365 -3.02 3.21 -28.08
C ALA A 365 -4.53 3.24 -28.34
N SER A 366 -4.97 3.13 -29.60
CA SER A 366 -6.40 3.13 -29.96
C SER A 366 -7.17 1.89 -29.48
N GLU A 367 -6.51 0.73 -29.45
CA GLU A 367 -7.03 -0.50 -28.86
C GLU A 367 -7.15 -0.35 -27.33
N ARG A 368 -6.12 0.19 -26.69
CA ARG A 368 -6.08 0.44 -25.24
C ARG A 368 -7.16 1.41 -24.79
N SER A 369 -7.39 2.52 -25.50
CA SER A 369 -8.46 3.47 -25.14
C SER A 369 -9.83 2.81 -25.18
N ARG A 370 -10.10 1.94 -26.16
CA ARG A 370 -11.35 1.15 -26.23
C ARG A 370 -11.44 0.14 -25.09
N GLN A 371 -10.35 -0.55 -24.78
CA GLN A 371 -10.32 -1.51 -23.69
C GLN A 371 -10.54 -0.83 -22.34
N LEU A 372 -9.88 0.29 -22.06
CA LEU A 372 -10.09 1.07 -20.84
C LEU A 372 -11.54 1.51 -20.72
N LYS A 373 -12.17 1.95 -21.82
CA LYS A 373 -13.58 2.30 -21.83
C LYS A 373 -14.48 1.10 -21.45
N GLN A 374 -14.27 -0.04 -22.11
CA GLN A 374 -15.01 -1.27 -21.81
C GLN A 374 -14.85 -1.69 -20.33
N VAL A 375 -13.63 -1.73 -19.82
CA VAL A 375 -13.35 -2.04 -18.41
C VAL A 375 -14.05 -1.05 -17.48
N GLY A 376 -14.07 0.23 -17.84
CA GLY A 376 -14.79 1.25 -17.09
C GLY A 376 -16.30 0.99 -17.06
N ASP A 377 -16.90 0.69 -18.22
CA ASP A 377 -18.33 0.36 -18.32
C ASP A 377 -18.67 -0.88 -17.46
N GLU A 378 -17.80 -1.89 -17.43
CA GLU A 378 -17.94 -3.12 -16.62
C GLU A 378 -17.79 -2.84 -15.11
N ILE A 379 -16.88 -1.96 -14.68
CA ILE A 379 -16.67 -1.61 -13.27
C ILE A 379 -17.81 -0.76 -12.73
N PHE A 380 -18.29 0.21 -13.52
CA PHE A 380 -19.27 1.19 -13.08
C PHE A 380 -20.73 0.82 -13.40
N ARG A 381 -20.99 -0.39 -13.92
CA ARG A 381 -22.35 -0.91 -14.06
C ARG A 381 -23.08 -1.01 -12.70
N PRO A 382 -24.42 -0.96 -12.68
CA PRO A 382 -25.20 -1.30 -11.50
C PRO A 382 -24.94 -2.76 -11.06
N ARG A 383 -25.05 -3.01 -9.75
CA ARG A 383 -25.04 -4.37 -9.20
C ARG A 383 -26.29 -5.14 -9.65
N LEU A 384 -26.15 -6.42 -9.91
CA LEU A 384 -27.24 -7.31 -10.34
C LEU A 384 -27.95 -7.98 -9.16
N SER A 385 -27.30 -8.05 -8.00
CA SER A 385 -27.72 -8.74 -6.79
C SER A 385 -27.28 -7.97 -5.54
N ASP A 386 -28.18 -7.92 -4.56
CA ASP A 386 -27.91 -7.36 -3.22
C ASP A 386 -27.36 -8.41 -2.24
N ARG A 387 -27.31 -9.68 -2.63
CA ARG A 387 -26.76 -10.76 -1.80
C ARG A 387 -25.28 -10.51 -1.55
N THR A 388 -24.87 -10.68 -0.30
CA THR A 388 -23.48 -10.56 0.11
C THR A 388 -22.99 -11.90 0.64
N GLU A 389 -22.36 -12.65 -0.25
CA GLU A 389 -21.64 -13.89 0.06
C GLU A 389 -20.23 -13.75 -0.52
N ILE A 390 -19.22 -14.18 0.23
CA ILE A 390 -17.84 -14.05 -0.22
C ILE A 390 -17.16 -15.40 -0.05
N SER A 391 -16.67 -15.95 -1.16
CA SER A 391 -15.98 -17.23 -1.19
C SER A 391 -14.57 -17.07 -1.73
N LEU A 392 -13.66 -17.85 -1.17
CA LEU A 392 -12.28 -17.95 -1.64
C LEU A 392 -12.01 -19.39 -2.10
N TYR A 393 -11.66 -19.56 -3.38
CA TYR A 393 -11.27 -20.85 -3.94
C TYR A 393 -9.75 -20.94 -4.02
N THR A 394 -9.20 -22.06 -3.59
CA THR A 394 -7.76 -22.28 -3.46
C THR A 394 -7.23 -23.06 -4.68
N LEU A 395 -6.66 -22.35 -5.66
CA LEU A 395 -6.29 -22.95 -6.95
C LEU A 395 -4.83 -23.43 -6.99
N GLY A 396 -3.96 -22.85 -6.16
CA GLY A 396 -2.57 -23.25 -6.01
C GLY A 396 -1.85 -22.42 -4.94
N GLY A 397 -0.67 -22.90 -4.51
CA GLY A 397 0.12 -22.25 -3.47
C GLY A 397 -0.31 -22.59 -2.04
N PHE A 398 -1.11 -23.63 -1.82
CA PHE A 398 -1.52 -24.08 -0.48
C PHE A 398 -0.82 -25.40 -0.12
N GLY A 399 -0.11 -25.43 1.01
CA GLY A 399 0.70 -26.58 1.43
C GLY A 399 1.95 -26.85 0.58
N GLN A 400 2.32 -25.90 -0.28
CA GLN A 400 3.48 -25.91 -1.17
C GLN A 400 3.98 -24.47 -1.41
N VAL A 401 5.18 -24.35 -1.97
CA VAL A 401 5.69 -23.12 -2.62
C VAL A 401 5.57 -23.32 -4.13
N GLY A 402 5.13 -22.31 -4.88
CA GLY A 402 4.88 -22.41 -6.31
C GLY A 402 3.39 -22.42 -6.71
N ARG A 403 3.14 -21.97 -7.95
CA ARG A 403 1.82 -21.85 -8.60
C ARG A 403 0.76 -21.15 -7.75
N SER A 404 1.14 -20.08 -7.06
CA SER A 404 0.23 -19.26 -6.27
C SER A 404 -0.91 -18.76 -7.16
N SER A 405 -2.14 -19.10 -6.77
CA SER A 405 -3.35 -18.63 -7.43
C SER A 405 -4.59 -18.91 -6.56
N LEU A 406 -5.47 -17.94 -6.47
CA LEU A 406 -6.71 -18.01 -5.71
C LEU A 406 -7.81 -17.21 -6.42
N LEU A 407 -9.05 -17.66 -6.31
CA LEU A 407 -10.21 -16.98 -6.87
C LEU A 407 -11.08 -16.41 -5.74
N LEU A 408 -11.17 -15.09 -5.67
CA LEU A 408 -12.10 -14.39 -4.79
C LEU A 408 -13.41 -14.16 -5.55
N ALA A 409 -14.50 -14.74 -5.05
CA ALA A 409 -15.80 -14.69 -5.72
C ALA A 409 -16.89 -14.13 -4.80
N THR A 410 -17.73 -13.27 -5.38
CA THR A 410 -19.00 -12.80 -4.84
C THR A 410 -20.13 -13.18 -5.82
N PRO A 411 -21.41 -12.97 -5.49
CA PRO A 411 -22.49 -13.08 -6.46
C PRO A 411 -22.36 -12.15 -7.67
N GLU A 412 -21.60 -11.05 -7.53
CA GLU A 412 -21.41 -10.04 -8.59
C GLU A 412 -20.12 -10.19 -9.38
N SER A 413 -19.05 -10.66 -8.72
CA SER A 413 -17.68 -10.51 -9.24
C SER A 413 -16.80 -11.73 -8.98
N LYS A 414 -15.86 -12.00 -9.88
CA LYS A 414 -14.84 -13.03 -9.77
C LYS A 414 -13.47 -12.43 -10.09
N VAL A 415 -12.62 -12.37 -9.08
CA VAL A 415 -11.26 -11.81 -9.16
C VAL A 415 -10.23 -12.90 -8.92
N LEU A 416 -9.40 -13.15 -9.92
CA LEU A 416 -8.24 -14.05 -9.78
C LEU A 416 -7.09 -13.27 -9.14
N ILE A 417 -6.47 -13.83 -8.11
CA ILE A 417 -5.36 -13.22 -7.40
C ILE A 417 -4.15 -14.14 -7.56
N ASP A 418 -3.10 -13.61 -8.19
CA ASP A 418 -1.96 -14.32 -8.73
C ASP A 418 -2.29 -15.47 -9.70
N CYS A 419 -1.35 -15.78 -10.57
CA CYS A 419 -1.45 -16.81 -11.58
C CYS A 419 -0.05 -17.33 -11.93
N GLY A 420 0.57 -18.02 -10.97
CA GLY A 420 1.95 -18.47 -11.07
C GLY A 420 2.15 -19.89 -11.59
N ILE A 421 3.42 -20.31 -11.66
CA ILE A 421 3.81 -21.71 -11.94
C ILE A 421 4.66 -22.30 -10.81
N ASN A 422 4.70 -23.62 -10.70
CA ASN A 422 5.66 -24.32 -9.84
C ASN A 422 6.81 -24.86 -10.70
N PRO A 423 8.00 -24.23 -10.67
CA PRO A 423 9.13 -24.66 -11.50
C PRO A 423 9.72 -26.01 -11.07
N GLY A 424 9.52 -26.42 -9.81
CA GLY A 424 10.01 -27.70 -9.27
C GLY A 424 9.08 -28.89 -9.55
N ALA A 425 7.93 -28.67 -10.18
CA ALA A 425 6.96 -29.72 -10.46
C ALA A 425 7.45 -30.70 -11.54
N ARG A 426 7.18 -32.00 -11.34
CA ARG A 426 7.52 -33.06 -12.32
C ARG A 426 6.44 -33.27 -13.38
N SER A 427 5.22 -32.82 -13.11
CA SER A 427 4.05 -33.00 -13.99
C SER A 427 3.37 -31.67 -14.26
N ALA A 428 2.67 -31.55 -15.39
CA ALA A 428 1.88 -30.37 -15.72
C ALA A 428 0.77 -30.09 -14.69
N MET A 429 0.13 -31.14 -14.15
CA MET A 429 -0.90 -31.00 -13.11
C MET A 429 -0.36 -30.38 -11.81
N ASP A 430 0.91 -30.61 -11.49
CA ASP A 430 1.56 -30.05 -10.30
C ASP A 430 2.21 -28.68 -10.58
N ALA A 431 2.45 -28.37 -11.86
CA ALA A 431 3.10 -27.14 -12.30
C ALA A 431 2.13 -25.96 -12.35
N PHE A 432 0.86 -26.18 -12.65
CA PHE A 432 -0.10 -25.11 -12.96
C PHE A 432 -1.22 -24.96 -11.91
N PRO A 433 -1.84 -23.78 -11.82
CA PRO A 433 -3.05 -23.56 -11.01
C PRO A 433 -4.21 -24.46 -11.47
N ARG A 434 -5.00 -24.95 -10.50
CA ARG A 434 -6.16 -25.82 -10.74
C ARG A 434 -7.40 -25.04 -11.19
N LEU A 435 -7.29 -24.32 -12.30
CA LEU A 435 -8.43 -23.60 -12.91
C LEU A 435 -9.56 -24.56 -13.33
N ASP A 436 -9.24 -25.83 -13.59
CA ASP A 436 -10.19 -26.90 -13.88
C ASP A 436 -11.12 -27.25 -12.71
N PHE A 437 -10.75 -26.86 -11.48
CA PHE A 437 -11.57 -27.06 -10.29
C PHE A 437 -12.80 -26.13 -10.26
N VAL A 438 -12.64 -24.92 -10.76
CA VAL A 438 -13.70 -23.92 -10.78
C VAL A 438 -14.44 -24.03 -12.11
N ASN A 439 -15.76 -24.20 -12.07
CA ASN A 439 -16.58 -24.20 -13.28
C ASN A 439 -16.73 -22.75 -13.78
N LEU A 440 -15.68 -22.25 -14.42
CA LEU A 440 -15.49 -20.86 -14.78
C LEU A 440 -15.07 -20.73 -16.24
N THR A 441 -15.76 -19.87 -16.97
CA THR A 441 -15.30 -19.38 -18.28
C THR A 441 -14.44 -18.13 -18.08
N LEU A 442 -13.42 -17.94 -18.92
CA LEU A 442 -12.47 -16.83 -18.74
C LEU A 442 -13.11 -15.44 -18.93
N ASP A 443 -14.24 -15.36 -19.63
CA ASP A 443 -15.00 -14.11 -19.81
C ASP A 443 -15.78 -13.71 -18.54
N GLU A 444 -15.93 -14.61 -17.57
CA GLU A 444 -16.55 -14.32 -16.26
C GLU A 444 -15.55 -13.77 -15.23
N LEU A 445 -14.27 -13.67 -15.57
CA LEU A 445 -13.27 -13.04 -14.70
C LEU A 445 -13.29 -11.52 -14.90
N ASP A 446 -13.69 -10.78 -13.88
CA ASP A 446 -13.70 -9.31 -13.92
C ASP A 446 -12.28 -8.74 -13.89
N ALA A 447 -11.35 -9.42 -13.19
CA ALA A 447 -9.99 -8.94 -13.02
C ALA A 447 -9.00 -10.04 -12.63
N VAL A 448 -7.73 -9.81 -12.96
CA VAL A 448 -6.58 -10.49 -12.35
C VAL A 448 -5.80 -9.47 -11.53
N VAL A 449 -5.45 -9.80 -10.29
CA VAL A 449 -4.63 -8.97 -9.39
C VAL A 449 -3.33 -9.68 -9.10
N ILE A 450 -2.20 -9.01 -9.35
CA ILE A 450 -0.86 -9.56 -9.14
C ILE A 450 -0.22 -8.88 -7.93
N GLY A 451 0.20 -9.68 -6.96
CA GLY A 451 0.90 -9.21 -5.77
C GLY A 451 2.32 -8.73 -6.06
N HIS A 452 3.09 -9.52 -6.83
CA HIS A 452 4.46 -9.18 -7.21
C HIS A 452 4.95 -9.98 -8.43
N ALA A 453 6.14 -9.67 -8.93
CA ALA A 453 6.63 -10.11 -10.24
C ALA A 453 7.20 -11.54 -10.31
N HIS A 454 7.38 -12.26 -9.21
CA HIS A 454 8.03 -13.58 -9.28
C HIS A 454 7.22 -14.58 -10.11
N LEU A 455 7.94 -15.55 -10.69
CA LEU A 455 7.39 -16.51 -11.65
C LEU A 455 6.36 -17.46 -11.02
N ASP A 456 6.49 -17.75 -9.74
CA ASP A 456 5.53 -18.51 -8.94
C ASP A 456 4.26 -17.77 -8.55
N HIS A 457 4.16 -16.48 -8.92
CA HIS A 457 2.97 -15.63 -8.81
C HIS A 457 2.45 -15.13 -10.17
N THR A 458 3.29 -15.09 -11.20
CA THR A 458 2.94 -14.50 -12.51
C THR A 458 3.16 -15.40 -13.72
N GLY A 459 3.84 -16.53 -13.56
CA GLY A 459 4.33 -17.33 -14.67
C GLY A 459 3.26 -18.03 -15.50
N PHE A 460 2.03 -18.19 -15.00
CA PHE A 460 0.93 -18.78 -15.78
C PHE A 460 0.01 -17.71 -16.40
N LEU A 461 0.17 -16.44 -16.00
CA LEU A 461 -0.63 -15.32 -16.53
C LEU A 461 -0.59 -15.21 -18.07
N PRO A 462 0.56 -15.35 -18.77
CA PRO A 462 0.54 -15.24 -20.22
C PRO A 462 -0.20 -16.43 -20.87
N ALA A 463 -0.18 -17.61 -20.24
CA ALA A 463 -0.98 -18.74 -20.70
C ALA A 463 -2.49 -18.46 -20.52
N LEU A 464 -2.90 -17.83 -19.41
CA LEU A 464 -4.28 -17.38 -19.20
C LEU A 464 -4.75 -16.44 -20.34
N CYS A 465 -3.92 -15.46 -20.71
CA CYS A 465 -4.17 -14.56 -21.84
C CYS A 465 -4.24 -15.30 -23.19
N LYS A 466 -3.31 -16.22 -23.44
CA LYS A 466 -3.26 -17.08 -24.64
C LYS A 466 -4.55 -17.88 -24.83
N TYR A 467 -5.14 -18.37 -23.73
CA TYR A 467 -6.37 -19.17 -23.76
C TYR A 467 -7.67 -18.36 -23.72
N GLY A 468 -7.60 -17.02 -23.72
CA GLY A 468 -8.75 -16.17 -24.02
C GLY A 468 -9.08 -15.09 -23.00
N TYR A 469 -8.36 -14.98 -21.88
CA TYR A 469 -8.60 -13.90 -20.92
C TYR A 469 -8.32 -12.52 -21.54
N LYS A 470 -9.32 -11.64 -21.50
CA LYS A 470 -9.30 -10.30 -22.10
C LYS A 470 -9.45 -9.15 -21.10
N GLY A 471 -9.77 -9.47 -19.85
CA GLY A 471 -9.99 -8.49 -18.79
C GLY A 471 -8.72 -7.76 -18.33
N PRO A 472 -8.86 -6.83 -17.38
CA PRO A 472 -7.75 -6.05 -16.84
C PRO A 472 -6.83 -6.88 -15.94
N VAL A 473 -5.54 -6.52 -15.94
CA VAL A 473 -4.58 -7.01 -14.93
C VAL A 473 -4.17 -5.84 -14.04
N TYR A 474 -4.28 -5.98 -12.72
CA TYR A 474 -3.88 -4.94 -11.77
C TYR A 474 -2.62 -5.33 -11.02
N CYS A 475 -1.63 -4.44 -11.02
CA CYS A 475 -0.40 -4.59 -10.24
C CYS A 475 0.20 -3.21 -9.94
N THR A 476 1.30 -3.17 -9.19
CA THR A 476 2.06 -1.93 -9.03
C THR A 476 2.82 -1.55 -10.30
N GLU A 477 3.19 -0.26 -10.41
CA GLU A 477 3.95 0.25 -11.56
C GLU A 477 5.24 -0.53 -11.86
N PRO A 478 6.14 -0.79 -10.88
CA PRO A 478 7.33 -1.60 -11.12
C PRO A 478 7.07 -3.10 -11.30
N THR A 479 5.94 -3.65 -10.84
CA THR A 479 5.63 -5.08 -11.02
C THR A 479 5.46 -5.42 -12.50
N LEU A 480 4.88 -4.53 -13.31
CA LEU A 480 4.70 -4.76 -14.75
C LEU A 480 6.02 -5.04 -15.48
N PRO A 481 7.01 -4.12 -15.52
CA PRO A 481 8.28 -4.39 -16.19
C PRO A 481 9.04 -5.56 -15.57
N MET A 482 9.03 -5.74 -14.25
CA MET A 482 9.67 -6.89 -13.61
C MET A 482 9.06 -8.23 -14.02
N MET A 483 7.72 -8.30 -14.07
CA MET A 483 6.99 -9.48 -14.50
C MET A 483 7.28 -9.80 -15.97
N ASN A 484 7.26 -8.79 -16.86
CA ASN A 484 7.55 -8.99 -18.27
C ASN A 484 9.00 -9.46 -18.49
N LEU A 485 9.97 -8.90 -17.75
CA LEU A 485 11.37 -9.32 -17.78
C LEU A 485 11.50 -10.82 -17.46
N ILE A 486 10.92 -11.24 -16.33
CA ILE A 486 10.96 -12.64 -15.86
C ILE A 486 10.22 -13.57 -16.83
N GLN A 487 9.05 -13.16 -17.35
CA GLN A 487 8.26 -13.97 -18.27
C GLN A 487 8.94 -14.18 -19.63
N LEU A 488 9.59 -13.15 -20.18
CA LEU A 488 10.34 -13.25 -21.43
C LEU A 488 11.59 -14.12 -21.26
N ASP A 489 12.26 -14.04 -20.12
CA ASP A 489 13.39 -14.91 -19.80
C ASP A 489 12.98 -16.37 -19.65
N ALA A 490 11.83 -16.64 -19.03
CA ALA A 490 11.30 -18.00 -18.94
C ALA A 490 11.09 -18.65 -20.33
N ILE A 491 10.70 -17.86 -21.35
CA ILE A 491 10.62 -18.34 -22.75
C ILE A 491 12.00 -18.72 -23.28
N LYS A 492 13.00 -17.84 -23.09
CA LYS A 492 14.39 -18.06 -23.55
C LYS A 492 15.02 -19.26 -22.86
N VAL A 493 14.86 -19.38 -21.55
CA VAL A 493 15.39 -20.50 -20.75
C VAL A 493 14.75 -21.81 -21.19
N ALA A 494 13.42 -21.85 -21.37
CA ALA A 494 12.75 -23.05 -21.86
C ALA A 494 13.27 -23.49 -23.24
N ALA A 495 13.41 -22.55 -24.18
CA ALA A 495 13.94 -22.82 -25.52
C ALA A 495 15.40 -23.31 -25.47
N ALA A 496 16.26 -22.69 -24.65
CA ALA A 496 17.66 -23.08 -24.48
C ALA A 496 17.81 -24.48 -23.85
N GLN A 497 16.83 -24.92 -23.06
CA GLN A 497 16.77 -26.28 -22.51
C GLN A 497 16.15 -27.31 -23.48
N GLY A 498 15.82 -26.92 -24.71
CA GLY A 498 15.12 -27.77 -25.67
C GLY A 498 13.67 -28.09 -25.29
N ARG A 499 13.07 -27.32 -24.38
CA ARG A 499 11.67 -27.45 -23.97
C ARG A 499 10.80 -26.48 -24.77
N THR A 500 9.56 -26.86 -25.05
CA THR A 500 8.59 -25.96 -25.65
C THR A 500 8.05 -24.99 -24.58
N PRO A 501 8.18 -23.66 -24.76
CA PRO A 501 7.60 -22.69 -23.85
C PRO A 501 6.06 -22.82 -23.75
N ILE A 502 5.50 -22.60 -22.56
CA ILE A 502 4.04 -22.66 -22.34
C ILE A 502 3.27 -21.52 -23.04
N TYR A 503 3.94 -20.40 -23.28
CA TYR A 503 3.45 -19.21 -23.96
C TYR A 503 4.57 -18.58 -24.80
N SER A 504 4.19 -17.61 -25.63
CA SER A 504 5.06 -16.88 -26.56
C SER A 504 5.23 -15.42 -26.15
N GLU A 505 6.15 -14.70 -26.79
CA GLU A 505 6.34 -13.26 -26.55
C GLU A 505 5.07 -12.44 -26.86
N ARG A 506 4.25 -12.91 -27.82
CA ARG A 506 2.96 -12.27 -28.16
C ARG A 506 2.01 -12.25 -26.97
N ASP A 507 2.01 -13.33 -26.19
CA ASP A 507 1.14 -13.47 -25.02
C ASP A 507 1.61 -12.55 -23.88
N VAL A 508 2.93 -12.36 -23.74
CA VAL A 508 3.51 -11.40 -22.79
C VAL A 508 3.19 -9.95 -23.20
N LYS A 509 3.25 -9.63 -24.51
CA LYS A 509 2.82 -8.32 -25.04
C LYS A 509 1.33 -8.07 -24.84
N GLN A 510 0.50 -9.10 -24.78
CA GLN A 510 -0.91 -8.94 -24.41
C GLN A 510 -1.05 -8.44 -22.97
N ILE A 511 -0.30 -8.99 -22.02
CA ILE A 511 -0.30 -8.50 -20.63
C ILE A 511 0.07 -7.02 -20.56
N MET A 512 1.09 -6.58 -21.32
CA MET A 512 1.50 -5.17 -21.35
C MET A 512 0.33 -4.24 -21.70
N ARG A 513 -0.53 -4.64 -22.65
CA ARG A 513 -1.68 -3.84 -23.11
C ARG A 513 -2.84 -3.82 -22.11
N GLN A 514 -3.08 -4.94 -21.43
CA GLN A 514 -4.21 -5.15 -20.53
C GLN A 514 -3.93 -4.70 -19.08
N THR A 515 -2.67 -4.47 -18.73
CA THR A 515 -2.29 -4.11 -17.36
C THR A 515 -2.61 -2.66 -17.04
N ILE A 516 -3.32 -2.45 -15.93
CA ILE A 516 -3.61 -1.16 -15.31
C ILE A 516 -2.79 -1.07 -14.02
N THR A 517 -1.73 -0.27 -14.06
CA THR A 517 -0.84 -0.11 -12.90
C THR A 517 -1.43 0.82 -11.85
N LEU A 518 -1.21 0.49 -10.57
CA LEU A 518 -1.73 1.20 -9.40
C LEU A 518 -0.59 1.56 -8.42
N PRO A 519 -0.46 2.84 -8.02
CA PRO A 519 0.43 3.21 -6.92
C PRO A 519 -0.05 2.65 -5.58
N TYR A 520 0.86 2.50 -4.63
CA TYR A 520 0.50 2.13 -3.26
C TYR A 520 -0.51 3.10 -2.64
N GLY A 521 -1.38 2.59 -1.76
CA GLY A 521 -2.37 3.36 -1.01
C GLY A 521 -3.55 3.88 -1.83
N THR A 522 -3.59 3.60 -3.13
CA THR A 522 -4.63 4.12 -4.02
C THR A 522 -5.87 3.22 -4.02
N VAL A 523 -6.98 3.74 -3.51
CA VAL A 523 -8.30 3.06 -3.57
C VAL A 523 -8.81 3.02 -5.00
N THR A 524 -9.06 1.81 -5.51
CA THR A 524 -9.39 1.55 -6.91
C THR A 524 -10.60 0.63 -7.00
N ASP A 525 -11.70 1.09 -7.59
CA ASP A 525 -12.83 0.19 -7.92
C ASP A 525 -12.37 -0.77 -9.04
N ILE A 526 -12.43 -2.09 -8.81
CA ILE A 526 -12.04 -3.11 -9.80
C ILE A 526 -13.22 -3.95 -10.28
N SER A 527 -14.37 -3.81 -9.61
CA SER A 527 -15.67 -4.34 -10.01
C SER A 527 -16.77 -3.51 -9.32
N PRO A 528 -18.07 -3.77 -9.57
CA PRO A 528 -19.18 -3.03 -8.94
C PRO A 528 -19.24 -3.15 -7.41
N ASP A 529 -18.64 -4.19 -6.82
CA ASP A 529 -18.68 -4.48 -5.40
C ASP A 529 -17.29 -4.67 -4.75
N ILE A 530 -16.19 -4.61 -5.49
CA ILE A 530 -14.84 -4.78 -4.94
C ILE A 530 -13.97 -3.55 -5.22
N LYS A 531 -13.35 -3.02 -4.16
CA LYS A 531 -12.27 -2.05 -4.25
C LYS A 531 -10.94 -2.69 -3.84
N LEU A 532 -9.89 -2.38 -4.60
CA LEU A 532 -8.52 -2.82 -4.36
C LEU A 532 -7.66 -1.66 -3.84
N VAL A 533 -6.82 -1.95 -2.86
CA VAL A 533 -5.70 -1.12 -2.43
C VAL A 533 -4.45 -1.99 -2.39
N LEU A 534 -3.39 -1.54 -3.06
CA LEU A 534 -2.06 -2.16 -2.96
C LEU A 534 -1.27 -1.45 -1.87
N ALA A 535 -0.61 -2.18 -0.99
CA ALA A 535 0.27 -1.62 0.05
C ALA A 535 1.63 -2.33 0.04
N ASN A 536 2.71 -1.65 0.42
CA ASN A 536 4.05 -2.24 0.38
C ASN A 536 4.15 -3.56 1.17
N ALA A 537 4.67 -4.61 0.53
CA ALA A 537 4.96 -5.91 1.15
C ALA A 537 6.43 -6.07 1.59
N GLY A 538 7.34 -5.18 1.16
CA GLY A 538 8.76 -5.19 1.54
C GLY A 538 9.58 -6.36 0.95
N HIS A 539 9.02 -7.15 0.04
CA HIS A 539 9.62 -8.39 -0.45
C HIS A 539 10.58 -8.16 -1.64
N ILE A 540 10.06 -7.60 -2.74
CA ILE A 540 10.80 -7.14 -3.92
C ILE A 540 10.25 -5.79 -4.41
N LEU A 541 10.90 -5.18 -5.40
CA LEU A 541 10.45 -3.92 -5.99
C LEU A 541 9.01 -4.06 -6.50
N GLY A 542 8.12 -3.24 -5.95
CA GLY A 542 6.69 -3.26 -6.29
C GLY A 542 5.83 -4.30 -5.59
N SER A 543 6.41 -5.15 -4.75
CA SER A 543 5.64 -6.19 -4.05
C SER A 543 4.55 -5.60 -3.16
N ALA A 544 3.34 -6.13 -3.32
CA ALA A 544 2.14 -5.58 -2.70
C ALA A 544 1.36 -6.58 -1.85
N LEU A 545 0.95 -6.13 -0.67
CA LEU A 545 -0.21 -6.63 0.05
C LEU A 545 -1.46 -6.16 -0.70
N CYS A 546 -2.33 -7.08 -1.09
CA CYS A 546 -3.57 -6.78 -1.80
C CYS A 546 -4.74 -6.71 -0.80
N HIS A 547 -5.24 -5.51 -0.53
CA HIS A 547 -6.40 -5.28 0.32
C HIS A 547 -7.67 -5.12 -0.53
N PHE A 548 -8.61 -6.03 -0.31
CA PHE A 548 -9.91 -6.08 -0.98
C PHE A 548 -10.98 -5.61 -0.01
N HIS A 549 -11.62 -4.49 -0.33
CA HIS A 549 -12.79 -3.97 0.34
C HIS A 549 -14.04 -4.37 -0.44
N ILE A 550 -14.86 -5.24 0.15
CA ILE A 550 -15.96 -5.91 -0.54
C ILE A 550 -17.32 -5.42 -0.03
N GLY A 551 -18.23 -5.10 -0.95
CA GLY A 551 -19.53 -4.51 -0.69
C GLY A 551 -19.42 -3.08 -0.15
N ASN A 552 -20.23 -2.75 0.86
CA ASN A 552 -20.13 -1.47 1.59
C ASN A 552 -19.33 -1.67 2.89
N GLY A 553 -18.22 -2.40 2.78
CA GLY A 553 -17.49 -2.93 3.93
C GLY A 553 -18.22 -4.09 4.59
N ASN A 554 -18.81 -4.99 3.81
CA ASN A 554 -19.37 -6.23 4.35
C ASN A 554 -18.24 -7.11 4.90
N HIS A 555 -17.15 -7.23 4.14
CA HIS A 555 -15.94 -7.93 4.54
C HIS A 555 -14.71 -7.32 3.87
N ASN A 556 -13.57 -7.38 4.55
CA ASN A 556 -12.28 -6.94 4.02
C ASN A 556 -11.30 -8.09 4.12
N PHE A 557 -10.67 -8.38 2.99
CA PHE A 557 -9.72 -9.46 2.82
C PHE A 557 -8.36 -8.87 2.46
N VAL A 558 -7.31 -9.27 3.17
CA VAL A 558 -5.93 -8.93 2.85
C VAL A 558 -5.22 -10.20 2.41
N TYR A 559 -4.72 -10.19 1.18
CA TYR A 559 -3.77 -11.19 0.70
C TYR A 559 -2.34 -10.63 0.83
N SER A 560 -1.45 -11.39 1.46
CA SER A 560 -0.09 -10.91 1.73
C SER A 560 0.81 -10.96 0.50
N GLY A 561 0.59 -11.89 -0.42
CA GLY A 561 1.67 -12.33 -1.31
C GLY A 561 2.86 -12.82 -0.49
N ASP A 562 4.07 -12.65 -1.02
CA ASP A 562 5.30 -12.78 -0.25
C ASP A 562 5.60 -11.49 0.50
N ILE A 563 6.04 -11.58 1.76
CA ILE A 563 6.20 -10.40 2.62
C ILE A 563 7.53 -10.40 3.37
N LYS A 564 8.09 -9.20 3.57
CA LYS A 564 9.19 -8.95 4.53
C LYS A 564 8.75 -7.96 5.59
N PHE A 565 8.52 -8.43 6.81
CA PHE A 565 8.21 -7.59 7.96
C PHE A 565 9.46 -7.19 8.76
N GLY A 566 10.53 -6.86 8.02
CA GLY A 566 11.76 -6.29 8.52
C GLY A 566 12.31 -5.34 7.45
N LYS A 567 12.94 -4.24 7.87
CA LYS A 567 13.56 -3.29 6.94
C LYS A 567 14.76 -3.95 6.26
N SER A 568 14.87 -3.83 4.93
CA SER A 568 16.07 -4.20 4.18
C SER A 568 16.80 -2.95 3.70
N ILE A 569 17.92 -3.10 2.98
CA ILE A 569 18.59 -1.94 2.36
C ILE A 569 17.70 -1.36 1.25
N LEU A 570 17.07 -2.23 0.47
CA LEU A 570 16.24 -1.83 -0.67
C LEU A 570 14.83 -1.38 -0.30
N PHE A 571 14.20 -1.95 0.73
CA PHE A 571 12.76 -1.75 0.98
C PHE A 571 12.41 -1.48 2.44
N GLU A 572 11.38 -0.66 2.64
CA GLU A 572 10.72 -0.54 3.94
C GLU A 572 9.97 -1.84 4.29
N ALA A 573 9.75 -2.07 5.58
CA ALA A 573 9.00 -3.23 6.05
C ALA A 573 7.54 -3.23 5.54
N ALA A 574 6.95 -4.43 5.46
CA ALA A 574 5.56 -4.62 5.05
C ALA A 574 4.57 -3.73 5.83
N SER A 575 3.58 -3.18 5.11
CA SER A 575 2.54 -2.33 5.69
C SER A 575 1.60 -3.16 6.56
N TRP A 576 1.37 -2.72 7.79
CA TRP A 576 0.57 -3.48 8.77
C TRP A 576 -0.69 -2.73 9.22
N ASN A 577 -0.87 -1.49 8.80
CA ASN A 577 -1.99 -0.65 9.21
C ASN A 577 -3.00 -0.52 8.07
N PHE A 578 -4.19 -1.07 8.27
CA PHE A 578 -5.30 -1.04 7.31
C PHE A 578 -6.54 -0.39 7.96
N PRO A 579 -7.44 0.24 7.18
CA PRO A 579 -8.69 0.77 7.74
C PRO A 579 -9.58 -0.32 8.33
N ARG A 580 -9.74 -1.45 7.61
CA ARG A 580 -10.44 -2.67 8.06
C ARG A 580 -9.82 -3.91 7.44
N ALA A 581 -9.73 -4.98 8.22
CA ALA A 581 -9.30 -6.30 7.78
C ALA A 581 -9.94 -7.38 8.66
N GLU A 582 -10.86 -8.16 8.10
CA GLU A 582 -11.49 -9.28 8.82
C GLU A 582 -10.71 -10.59 8.60
N THR A 583 -10.24 -10.82 7.36
CA THR A 583 -9.47 -12.01 6.99
C THR A 583 -8.12 -11.61 6.42
N LEU A 584 -7.05 -12.24 6.93
CA LEU A 584 -5.71 -12.19 6.36
C LEU A 584 -5.38 -13.56 5.77
N LEU A 585 -4.89 -13.61 4.52
CA LEU A 585 -4.18 -14.76 3.96
C LEU A 585 -2.68 -14.43 3.95
N ILE A 586 -1.89 -15.16 4.72
CA ILE A 586 -0.45 -14.91 4.92
C ILE A 586 0.42 -16.07 4.40
N GLU A 587 1.57 -15.74 3.79
CA GLU A 587 2.58 -16.73 3.41
C GLU A 587 3.20 -17.46 4.62
N SER A 588 3.89 -18.57 4.36
CA SER A 588 4.51 -19.43 5.39
C SER A 588 5.82 -20.09 4.93
N THR A 589 6.58 -19.41 4.07
CA THR A 589 7.86 -19.92 3.54
C THR A 589 8.82 -20.30 4.67
N TYR A 590 8.81 -19.51 5.74
CA TYR A 590 9.58 -19.70 6.98
C TYR A 590 8.65 -19.88 8.21
N GLY A 591 7.63 -20.74 8.09
CA GLY A 591 6.59 -20.96 9.11
C GLY A 591 6.98 -21.83 10.34
N LEU A 592 8.23 -22.28 10.45
CA LEU A 592 8.72 -23.09 11.58
C LEU A 592 9.57 -22.28 12.58
N LYS A 593 9.65 -22.70 13.84
CA LYS A 593 10.54 -22.02 14.81
C LYS A 593 12.01 -22.17 14.45
N GLU A 594 12.35 -23.26 13.77
CA GLU A 594 13.69 -23.54 13.24
C GLU A 594 14.03 -22.67 12.04
N ASP A 595 13.03 -21.99 11.45
CA ASP A 595 13.18 -21.08 10.31
C ASP A 595 13.49 -19.62 10.74
N ILE A 596 13.78 -19.38 12.03
CA ILE A 596 14.24 -18.07 12.52
C ILE A 596 15.60 -17.76 11.88
N GLN A 597 15.71 -16.57 11.29
CA GLN A 597 16.94 -16.17 10.60
C GLN A 597 17.88 -15.42 11.54
N PRO A 598 19.21 -15.50 11.33
CA PRO A 598 20.15 -14.67 12.06
C PRO A 598 19.90 -13.19 11.82
N SER A 599 20.38 -12.35 12.73
CA SER A 599 20.26 -10.89 12.58
C SER A 599 21.03 -10.40 11.37
N ARG A 600 20.58 -9.30 10.76
CA ARG A 600 21.20 -8.78 9.53
C ARG A 600 22.72 -8.53 9.69
N GLN A 601 23.14 -8.03 10.85
CA GLN A 601 24.54 -7.78 11.18
C GLN A 601 25.39 -9.06 11.21
N GLU A 602 24.86 -10.16 11.77
CA GLU A 602 25.55 -11.45 11.80
C GLU A 602 25.73 -12.00 10.38
N VAL A 603 24.70 -11.89 9.55
CA VAL A 603 24.69 -12.40 8.16
C VAL A 603 25.64 -11.60 7.29
N GLU A 604 25.62 -10.27 7.39
CA GLU A 604 26.56 -9.40 6.69
C GLU A 604 28.01 -9.66 7.14
N SER A 605 28.25 -9.88 8.43
CA SER A 605 29.58 -10.24 8.94
C SER A 605 30.07 -11.58 8.39
N ALA A 606 29.19 -12.59 8.36
CA ALA A 606 29.50 -13.90 7.79
C ALA A 606 29.78 -13.81 6.28
N PHE A 607 29.02 -12.98 5.56
CA PHE A 607 29.24 -12.69 4.13
C PHE A 607 30.63 -12.08 3.89
N ILE A 608 30.99 -11.03 4.64
CA ILE A 608 32.29 -10.37 4.54
C ILE A 608 33.43 -11.38 4.78
N VAL A 609 33.33 -12.18 5.85
CA VAL A 609 34.34 -13.19 6.19
C VAL A 609 34.48 -14.24 5.09
N ALA A 610 33.36 -14.77 4.58
CA ALA A 610 33.35 -15.79 3.54
C ALA A 610 33.98 -15.26 2.23
N VAL A 611 33.64 -14.03 1.83
CA VAL A 611 34.17 -13.39 0.62
C VAL A 611 35.67 -13.10 0.78
N ASN A 612 36.07 -12.37 1.81
CA ASN A 612 37.47 -11.99 2.02
C ASN A 612 38.40 -13.20 2.14
N LYS A 613 37.97 -14.24 2.86
CA LYS A 613 38.77 -15.47 2.98
C LYS A 613 39.01 -16.10 1.61
N THR A 614 37.97 -16.22 0.80
CA THR A 614 38.06 -16.84 -0.54
C THR A 614 38.95 -16.01 -1.47
N LEU A 615 38.81 -14.68 -1.45
CA LEU A 615 39.63 -13.78 -2.26
C LEU A 615 41.10 -13.79 -1.82
N ALA A 616 41.38 -13.81 -0.50
CA ALA A 616 42.73 -13.88 0.05
C ALA A 616 43.46 -15.20 -0.31
N GLU A 617 42.72 -16.29 -0.50
CA GLU A 617 43.25 -17.58 -0.98
C GLU A 617 43.43 -17.62 -2.52
N GLY A 618 43.21 -16.50 -3.21
CA GLY A 618 43.32 -16.40 -4.67
C GLY A 618 42.16 -17.06 -5.43
N GLY A 619 41.04 -17.31 -4.74
CA GLY A 619 39.86 -17.99 -5.25
C GLY A 619 38.77 -17.05 -5.78
N LYS A 620 37.77 -17.65 -6.41
CA LYS A 620 36.58 -16.96 -6.94
C LYS A 620 35.35 -17.28 -6.09
N VAL A 621 34.49 -16.29 -5.87
CA VAL A 621 33.20 -16.45 -5.17
C VAL A 621 32.07 -16.43 -6.19
N LEU A 622 31.43 -17.57 -6.45
CA LEU A 622 30.22 -17.65 -7.26
C LEU A 622 28.99 -17.55 -6.36
N ILE A 623 28.10 -16.61 -6.68
CA ILE A 623 26.83 -16.40 -5.98
C ILE A 623 25.69 -16.64 -6.98
N PRO A 624 25.09 -17.85 -6.98
CA PRO A 624 23.86 -18.12 -7.72
C PRO A 624 22.73 -17.24 -7.18
N ILE A 625 22.15 -16.38 -8.03
CA ILE A 625 21.23 -15.35 -7.56
C ILE A 625 20.01 -15.16 -8.48
N PRO A 626 18.78 -15.01 -7.94
CA PRO A 626 17.65 -14.51 -8.73
C PRO A 626 17.92 -13.08 -9.21
N ALA A 627 17.48 -12.78 -10.44
CA ALA A 627 17.72 -11.47 -11.06
C ALA A 627 17.08 -10.29 -10.32
N VAL A 628 15.91 -10.53 -9.71
CA VAL A 628 15.07 -9.50 -9.09
C VAL A 628 15.06 -9.70 -7.57
N GLY A 629 15.29 -8.63 -6.82
CA GLY A 629 15.28 -8.61 -5.36
C GLY A 629 16.64 -8.95 -4.76
N ARG A 630 17.01 -10.24 -4.77
CA ARG A 630 18.25 -10.70 -4.09
C ARG A 630 19.52 -10.13 -4.70
N ALA A 631 19.61 -10.08 -6.04
CA ALA A 631 20.79 -9.54 -6.72
C ALA A 631 21.08 -8.11 -6.29
N GLN A 632 20.07 -7.25 -6.32
CA GLN A 632 20.18 -5.86 -5.93
C GLN A 632 20.58 -5.74 -4.44
N GLU A 633 20.00 -6.54 -3.55
CA GLU A 633 20.32 -6.47 -2.12
C GLU A 633 21.79 -6.85 -1.85
N ILE A 634 22.32 -7.88 -2.52
CA ILE A 634 23.73 -8.28 -2.40
C ILE A 634 24.66 -7.25 -3.04
N MET A 635 24.28 -6.67 -4.18
CA MET A 635 25.03 -5.55 -4.77
C MET A 635 25.17 -4.39 -3.79
N MET A 636 24.09 -4.01 -3.08
CA MET A 636 24.17 -2.94 -2.08
C MET A 636 25.10 -3.30 -0.91
N VAL A 637 25.08 -4.55 -0.45
CA VAL A 637 25.97 -5.03 0.61
C VAL A 637 27.43 -4.96 0.18
N ILE A 638 27.74 -5.41 -1.04
CA ILE A 638 29.09 -5.38 -1.60
C ILE A 638 29.57 -3.93 -1.75
N ASP A 639 28.78 -3.06 -2.39
CA ASP A 639 29.13 -1.64 -2.59
C ASP A 639 29.40 -0.94 -1.24
N HIS A 640 28.49 -1.12 -0.28
CA HIS A 640 28.63 -0.51 1.03
C HIS A 640 29.91 -0.94 1.74
N TYR A 641 30.21 -2.23 1.78
CA TYR A 641 31.36 -2.74 2.55
C TYR A 641 32.70 -2.67 1.81
N MET A 642 32.70 -2.57 0.47
CA MET A 642 33.90 -2.19 -0.29
C MET A 642 34.26 -0.72 -0.03
N LYS A 643 33.29 0.20 -0.08
CA LYS A 643 33.50 1.62 0.26
C LYS A 643 33.98 1.83 1.69
N GLU A 644 33.57 0.98 2.64
CA GLU A 644 34.06 0.99 4.03
C GLU A 644 35.42 0.28 4.21
N GLY A 645 35.99 -0.33 3.18
CA GLY A 645 37.25 -1.10 3.25
C GLY A 645 37.13 -2.40 4.06
N LYS A 646 35.91 -2.89 4.32
CA LYS A 646 35.66 -4.15 5.05
C LYS A 646 35.66 -5.37 4.13
N ILE A 647 35.20 -5.22 2.89
CA ILE A 647 35.41 -6.19 1.82
C ILE A 647 36.62 -5.74 1.01
N VAL A 648 37.56 -6.66 0.76
CA VAL A 648 38.72 -6.37 -0.10
C VAL A 648 38.22 -6.02 -1.50
N GLU A 649 38.70 -4.90 -2.06
CA GLU A 649 38.36 -4.50 -3.42
C GLU A 649 38.76 -5.58 -4.42
N ALA A 650 37.78 -6.04 -5.19
CA ALA A 650 37.96 -7.07 -6.21
C ALA A 650 36.91 -6.84 -7.32
N PRO A 651 37.19 -7.24 -8.57
CA PRO A 651 36.21 -7.16 -9.64
C PRO A 651 34.93 -7.94 -9.29
N VAL A 652 33.76 -7.31 -9.48
CA VAL A 652 32.46 -7.94 -9.29
C VAL A 652 31.75 -8.07 -10.64
N PHE A 653 31.67 -9.29 -11.15
CA PHE A 653 31.01 -9.56 -12.42
C PHE A 653 29.54 -9.89 -12.20
N THR A 654 28.66 -9.26 -12.98
CA THR A 654 27.23 -9.56 -13.00
C THR A 654 26.84 -10.11 -14.36
N GLU A 655 26.05 -11.19 -14.42
CA GLU A 655 25.55 -11.74 -15.68
C GLU A 655 24.09 -12.20 -15.61
N GLY A 656 23.39 -11.99 -16.73
CA GLY A 656 22.01 -12.36 -16.95
C GLY A 656 21.11 -11.13 -16.86
N MET A 657 19.95 -11.26 -16.22
CA MET A 657 18.99 -10.18 -16.10
C MET A 657 19.29 -9.15 -14.99
N ILE A 658 20.43 -9.25 -14.30
CA ILE A 658 20.72 -8.42 -13.11
C ILE A 658 20.79 -6.94 -13.48
N SER A 659 21.56 -6.57 -14.51
CA SER A 659 21.70 -5.18 -14.96
C SER A 659 20.36 -4.59 -15.42
N GLU A 660 19.59 -5.34 -16.23
CA GLU A 660 18.26 -4.93 -16.68
C GLU A 660 17.27 -4.76 -15.51
N ALA A 661 17.30 -5.66 -14.52
CA ALA A 661 16.50 -5.51 -13.30
C ALA A 661 16.93 -4.30 -12.46
N SER A 662 18.23 -4.01 -12.36
CA SER A 662 18.74 -2.83 -11.65
C SER A 662 18.32 -1.52 -12.33
N ALA A 663 18.33 -1.46 -13.67
CA ALA A 663 17.80 -0.33 -14.42
C ALA A 663 16.30 -0.09 -14.13
N ILE A 664 15.51 -1.15 -13.96
CA ILE A 664 14.12 -1.04 -13.52
C ILE A 664 14.03 -0.50 -12.08
N HIS A 665 14.89 -0.92 -11.14
CA HIS A 665 14.91 -0.36 -9.78
C HIS A 665 15.19 1.15 -9.79
N GLU A 666 16.18 1.59 -10.57
CA GLU A 666 16.53 3.01 -10.70
C GLU A 666 15.37 3.83 -11.30
N SER A 667 14.57 3.24 -12.19
CA SER A 667 13.39 3.90 -12.79
C SER A 667 12.23 4.14 -11.82
N TYR A 668 12.18 3.41 -10.69
CA TYR A 668 11.08 3.48 -9.72
C TYR A 668 11.56 3.75 -8.28
N PRO A 669 12.27 4.87 -8.03
CA PRO A 669 12.85 5.16 -6.72
C PRO A 669 11.79 5.39 -5.63
N GLU A 670 10.55 5.74 -6.02
CA GLU A 670 9.39 5.89 -5.14
C GLU A 670 9.06 4.62 -4.33
N TYR A 671 9.47 3.45 -4.85
CA TYR A 671 9.19 2.14 -4.29
C TYR A 671 10.37 1.56 -3.48
N LEU A 672 11.47 2.32 -3.36
CA LEU A 672 12.66 1.95 -2.58
C LEU A 672 12.59 2.53 -1.16
N ALA A 673 13.40 1.97 -0.26
CA ALA A 673 13.59 2.48 1.10
C ALA A 673 13.99 3.96 1.06
N ARG A 674 13.56 4.71 2.08
CA ARG A 674 13.68 6.17 2.08
C ARG A 674 15.13 6.64 1.87
N GLU A 675 16.09 5.99 2.51
CA GLU A 675 17.50 6.35 2.41
C GLU A 675 18.05 6.13 0.99
N LEU A 676 17.70 5.01 0.35
CA LEU A 676 18.11 4.72 -1.02
C LEU A 676 17.40 5.60 -2.04
N ARG A 677 16.09 5.82 -1.85
CA ARG A 677 15.31 6.77 -2.65
C ARG A 677 15.94 8.15 -2.64
N GLN A 678 16.34 8.64 -1.46
CA GLN A 678 16.96 9.95 -1.33
C GLN A 678 18.30 10.03 -2.07
N LYS A 679 19.16 9.01 -1.95
CA LYS A 679 20.41 8.95 -2.73
C LYS A 679 20.14 9.03 -4.23
N ILE A 680 19.27 8.16 -4.76
CA ILE A 680 18.99 8.11 -6.21
C ILE A 680 18.32 9.38 -6.74
N LEU A 681 17.45 10.02 -5.94
CA LEU A 681 16.68 11.20 -6.36
C LEU A 681 17.32 12.54 -6.02
N GLU A 682 18.36 12.60 -5.20
CA GLU A 682 18.91 13.88 -4.72
C GLU A 682 20.44 13.97 -4.84
N THR A 683 21.14 12.88 -5.16
CA THR A 683 22.59 12.86 -5.36
C THR A 683 22.95 12.19 -6.68
N ASP A 684 24.22 12.35 -7.08
CA ASP A 684 24.80 11.60 -8.21
C ASP A 684 25.45 10.27 -7.74
N ASP A 685 25.31 9.89 -6.47
CA ASP A 685 25.81 8.60 -5.89
C ASP A 685 24.71 7.54 -5.99
N ASN A 686 24.59 6.91 -7.17
CA ASN A 686 23.70 5.78 -7.40
C ASN A 686 24.43 4.45 -7.17
N PRO A 687 24.07 3.68 -6.12
CA PRO A 687 24.72 2.40 -5.83
C PRO A 687 24.56 1.34 -6.94
N PHE A 688 23.55 1.46 -7.80
CA PHE A 688 23.38 0.55 -8.94
C PHE A 688 24.41 0.76 -10.06
N ASP A 689 25.08 1.92 -10.07
CA ASP A 689 26.06 2.33 -11.08
C ASP A 689 27.49 2.37 -10.51
N SER A 690 27.72 1.66 -9.40
CA SER A 690 29.04 1.65 -8.75
C SER A 690 30.11 1.05 -9.65
N GLU A 691 31.31 1.63 -9.63
CA GLU A 691 32.46 1.22 -10.43
C GLU A 691 32.97 -0.20 -10.12
N TYR A 692 32.56 -0.76 -8.98
CA TYR A 692 32.89 -2.13 -8.61
C TYR A 692 32.19 -3.20 -9.48
N PHE A 693 31.08 -2.86 -10.16
CA PHE A 693 30.28 -3.81 -10.92
C PHE A 693 30.56 -3.76 -12.43
N THR A 694 30.97 -4.90 -12.99
CA THR A 694 31.12 -5.11 -14.43
C THR A 694 30.01 -6.02 -14.94
N ASN A 695 29.19 -5.54 -15.88
CA ASN A 695 28.13 -6.34 -16.50
C ASN A 695 28.67 -7.11 -17.70
N ILE A 696 28.46 -8.44 -17.72
CA ILE A 696 28.81 -9.31 -18.85
C ILE A 696 27.60 -9.44 -19.78
N GLU A 697 27.66 -8.81 -20.95
CA GLU A 697 26.57 -8.85 -21.95
C GLU A 697 26.69 -10.00 -22.95
N HIS A 698 27.91 -10.49 -23.19
CA HIS A 698 28.23 -11.46 -24.23
C HIS A 698 29.13 -12.58 -23.68
N ALA A 699 29.06 -13.75 -24.31
CA ALA A 699 29.79 -14.94 -23.86
C ALA A 699 31.31 -14.72 -23.82
N ASP A 700 31.85 -13.92 -24.75
CA ASP A 700 33.28 -13.59 -24.83
C ASP A 700 33.75 -12.79 -23.60
N GLY A 701 32.85 -12.02 -22.98
CA GLY A 701 33.14 -11.30 -21.73
C GLY A 701 33.38 -12.23 -20.53
N ARG A 702 33.09 -13.54 -20.66
CA ARG A 702 33.36 -14.51 -19.58
C ARG A 702 34.84 -14.88 -19.48
N GLU A 703 35.68 -14.54 -20.45
CA GLU A 703 37.12 -14.83 -20.40
C GLU A 703 37.77 -14.24 -19.14
N GLU A 704 37.41 -13.01 -18.77
CA GLU A 704 37.96 -12.33 -17.61
C GLU A 704 37.59 -12.98 -16.27
N PRO A 705 36.29 -13.22 -15.95
CA PRO A 705 35.92 -13.93 -14.72
C PRO A 705 36.34 -15.41 -14.72
N MET A 706 36.67 -16.00 -15.87
CA MET A 706 37.16 -17.39 -15.95
C MET A 706 38.68 -17.51 -15.92
N ARG A 707 39.43 -16.42 -16.08
CA ARG A 707 40.90 -16.42 -16.11
C ARG A 707 41.50 -17.05 -14.84
N GLU A 708 42.54 -17.86 -15.01
CA GLU A 708 43.34 -18.36 -13.88
C GLU A 708 43.95 -17.19 -13.08
N ASP A 709 44.10 -17.39 -11.77
CA ASP A 709 44.68 -16.43 -10.84
C ASP A 709 44.08 -15.01 -10.88
N SER A 710 42.78 -14.93 -11.20
CA SER A 710 41.98 -13.71 -11.11
C SER A 710 40.90 -13.89 -10.02
N PRO A 711 41.18 -13.49 -8.76
CA PRO A 711 40.20 -13.52 -7.68
C PRO A 711 39.09 -12.50 -7.95
N CYS A 712 37.84 -12.95 -7.93
CA CYS A 712 36.69 -12.10 -8.24
C CYS A 712 35.42 -12.61 -7.57
N ILE A 713 34.39 -11.76 -7.57
CA ILE A 713 33.03 -12.10 -7.16
C ILE A 713 32.17 -12.19 -8.42
N ILE A 714 31.37 -13.26 -8.56
CA ILE A 714 30.52 -13.51 -9.72
C ILE A 714 29.06 -13.64 -9.24
N LEU A 715 28.21 -12.70 -9.64
CA LEU A 715 26.76 -12.74 -9.44
C LEU A 715 26.11 -13.20 -10.74
N ALA A 716 25.51 -14.40 -10.76
CA ALA A 716 24.93 -14.94 -11.99
C ALA A 716 23.57 -15.61 -11.76
N THR A 717 22.70 -15.42 -12.75
CA THR A 717 21.37 -16.05 -12.79
C THR A 717 21.44 -17.46 -13.39
N SER A 718 20.62 -18.43 -12.98
CA SER A 718 19.52 -18.37 -12.00
C SER A 718 19.92 -18.75 -10.56
N GLY A 719 19.13 -18.31 -9.58
CA GLY A 719 19.39 -18.49 -8.15
C GLY A 719 19.42 -19.91 -7.60
N MET A 720 19.01 -20.91 -8.39
CA MET A 720 18.89 -22.31 -7.95
C MET A 720 19.62 -23.31 -8.87
N LEU A 721 20.51 -22.82 -9.75
CA LEU A 721 21.24 -23.65 -10.71
C LEU A 721 20.34 -24.49 -11.65
N GLU A 722 19.16 -23.97 -12.00
CA GLU A 722 18.24 -24.67 -12.92
C GLU A 722 18.48 -24.31 -14.39
N GLY A 723 19.24 -23.24 -14.65
CA GLY A 723 19.45 -22.67 -15.98
C GLY A 723 20.16 -21.33 -15.92
N GLY A 724 20.48 -20.79 -17.09
CA GLY A 724 21.12 -19.48 -17.24
C GLY A 724 22.65 -19.51 -17.18
N PRO A 725 23.28 -18.31 -17.21
CA PRO A 725 24.74 -18.17 -17.23
C PRO A 725 25.46 -18.78 -16.02
N VAL A 726 24.80 -18.87 -14.86
CA VAL A 726 25.36 -19.47 -13.64
C VAL A 726 25.87 -20.89 -13.84
N LEU A 727 25.26 -21.64 -14.77
CA LEU A 727 25.65 -23.02 -15.07
C LEU A 727 27.06 -23.09 -15.66
N GLU A 728 27.43 -22.14 -16.51
CA GLU A 728 28.75 -22.08 -17.13
C GLU A 728 29.82 -21.62 -16.13
N TYR A 729 29.48 -20.68 -15.25
CA TYR A 729 30.38 -20.34 -14.14
C TYR A 729 30.54 -21.50 -13.16
N PHE A 730 29.47 -22.21 -12.82
CA PHE A 730 29.51 -23.33 -11.89
C PHE A 730 30.44 -24.45 -12.40
N LYS A 731 30.42 -24.75 -13.70
CA LYS A 731 31.33 -25.74 -14.33
C LYS A 731 32.81 -25.42 -14.11
N ASN A 732 33.17 -24.14 -14.09
CA ASN A 732 34.56 -23.68 -13.92
C ASN A 732 34.92 -23.45 -12.46
N VAL A 733 33.97 -23.00 -11.65
CA VAL A 733 34.20 -22.64 -10.24
C VAL A 733 34.21 -23.88 -9.36
N ALA A 734 33.29 -24.84 -9.57
CA ALA A 734 33.09 -25.98 -8.69
C ALA A 734 34.28 -26.97 -8.58
N PRO A 735 35.06 -27.25 -9.64
CA PRO A 735 36.17 -28.20 -9.58
C PRO A 735 37.38 -27.71 -8.76
N GLU A 736 37.51 -26.40 -8.52
CA GLU A 736 38.66 -25.77 -7.90
C GLU A 736 38.49 -25.59 -6.38
N LYS A 737 39.43 -26.10 -5.58
CA LYS A 737 39.34 -26.09 -4.11
C LYS A 737 39.41 -24.70 -3.48
N LYS A 738 40.13 -23.77 -4.11
CA LYS A 738 40.28 -22.38 -3.65
C LYS A 738 39.01 -21.55 -3.82
N ASN A 739 38.10 -22.01 -4.69
CA ASN A 739 36.87 -21.30 -4.99
C ASN A 739 35.77 -21.58 -3.96
N LYS A 740 34.72 -20.77 -4.01
CA LYS A 740 33.52 -20.94 -3.19
C LYS A 740 32.24 -20.71 -3.99
N VAL A 741 31.24 -21.56 -3.77
CA VAL A 741 29.85 -21.32 -4.16
C VAL A 741 29.07 -20.91 -2.90
N LEU A 742 28.48 -19.72 -2.95
CA LEU A 742 27.80 -19.10 -1.81
C LEU A 742 26.32 -18.89 -2.12
N PHE A 743 25.45 -19.67 -1.48
CA PHE A 743 24.01 -19.55 -1.63
C PHE A 743 23.43 -18.50 -0.68
N VAL A 744 22.74 -17.51 -1.23
CA VAL A 744 22.10 -16.39 -0.50
C VAL A 744 20.57 -16.38 -0.60
N SER A 745 20.00 -17.41 -1.23
CA SER A 745 18.56 -17.57 -1.47
C SER A 745 18.09 -18.96 -1.06
N TYR A 746 16.80 -19.06 -0.73
CA TYR A 746 16.15 -20.35 -0.49
C TYR A 746 16.29 -21.26 -1.72
N GLN A 747 16.55 -22.55 -1.48
CA GLN A 747 16.74 -23.55 -2.52
C GLN A 747 15.57 -24.54 -2.45
N VAL A 748 14.70 -24.50 -3.46
CA VAL A 748 13.50 -25.34 -3.52
C VAL A 748 13.90 -26.81 -3.66
N ASN A 749 13.18 -27.68 -2.95
CA ASN A 749 13.36 -29.13 -3.04
C ASN A 749 13.19 -29.62 -4.50
N GLY A 750 14.16 -30.39 -4.98
CA GLY A 750 14.19 -30.92 -6.34
C GLY A 750 15.13 -30.19 -7.30
N THR A 751 15.63 -29.01 -6.95
CA THR A 751 16.58 -28.24 -7.79
C THR A 751 18.01 -28.76 -7.70
N LEU A 752 18.85 -28.44 -8.69
CA LEU A 752 20.28 -28.70 -8.64
C LEU A 752 20.96 -27.93 -7.49
N GLY A 753 20.61 -26.66 -7.27
CA GLY A 753 21.13 -25.85 -6.17
C GLY A 753 20.90 -26.50 -4.81
N ARG A 754 19.70 -27.07 -4.59
CA ARG A 754 19.41 -27.84 -3.36
C ARG A 754 20.30 -29.07 -3.22
N ARG A 755 20.49 -29.86 -4.29
CA ARG A 755 21.35 -31.05 -4.27
C ARG A 755 22.82 -30.73 -3.98
N VAL A 756 23.33 -29.62 -4.53
CA VAL A 756 24.70 -29.13 -4.26
C VAL A 756 24.83 -28.75 -2.78
N LEU A 757 23.84 -28.01 -2.25
CA LEU A 757 23.80 -27.59 -0.85
C LEU A 757 23.71 -28.79 0.12
N ASP A 758 22.96 -29.83 -0.23
CA ASP A 758 22.83 -31.06 0.58
C ASP A 758 24.11 -31.95 0.53
N GLY A 759 25.18 -31.49 -0.14
CA GLY A 759 26.51 -32.11 -0.09
C GLY A 759 26.83 -33.05 -1.27
N SER A 760 26.09 -32.97 -2.37
CA SER A 760 26.43 -33.74 -3.58
C SER A 760 27.85 -33.40 -4.05
N ARG A 761 28.65 -34.44 -4.35
CA ARG A 761 30.01 -34.30 -4.87
C ARG A 761 30.09 -34.19 -6.38
N GLN A 762 28.98 -34.49 -7.06
CA GLN A 762 28.86 -34.35 -8.50
C GLN A 762 27.53 -33.68 -8.86
N ALA A 763 27.57 -32.82 -9.86
CA ALA A 763 26.40 -32.20 -10.47
C ALA A 763 26.28 -32.69 -11.91
N THR A 764 25.15 -33.30 -12.24
CA THR A 764 24.83 -33.73 -13.60
C THR A 764 24.10 -32.60 -14.32
N MET A 765 24.65 -32.14 -15.44
CA MET A 765 24.15 -30.99 -16.19
C MET A 765 24.11 -31.31 -17.68
N VAL A 766 23.20 -30.70 -18.42
CA VAL A 766 23.14 -30.86 -19.88
C VAL A 766 24.07 -29.82 -20.51
N GLY A 767 25.09 -30.28 -21.24
CA GLY A 767 25.98 -29.44 -22.04
C GLY A 767 25.29 -28.88 -23.29
N LYS A 768 25.92 -27.91 -23.96
CA LYS A 768 25.38 -27.25 -25.15
C LYS A 768 25.07 -28.23 -26.30
N ASP A 769 25.76 -29.36 -26.33
CA ASP A 769 25.59 -30.41 -27.33
C ASP A 769 24.45 -31.40 -27.00
N GLY A 770 23.68 -31.15 -25.93
CA GLY A 770 22.68 -32.08 -25.40
C GLY A 770 23.27 -33.27 -24.65
N LYS A 771 24.60 -33.38 -24.56
CA LYS A 771 25.30 -34.42 -23.78
C LYS A 771 25.23 -34.12 -22.29
N VAL A 772 25.07 -35.18 -21.51
CA VAL A 772 25.11 -35.08 -20.05
C VAL A 772 26.57 -34.99 -19.59
N GLU A 773 26.92 -33.87 -18.95
CA GLU A 773 28.22 -33.61 -18.34
C GLU A 773 28.12 -33.77 -16.82
N ALA A 774 29.11 -34.45 -16.22
CA ALA A 774 29.23 -34.56 -14.77
C ALA A 774 30.33 -33.59 -14.28
N VAL A 775 29.94 -32.61 -13.47
CA VAL A 775 30.83 -31.63 -12.86
C VAL A 775 31.19 -32.08 -11.45
N THR A 776 32.48 -32.20 -11.16
CA THR A 776 32.98 -32.52 -9.82
C THR A 776 32.97 -31.27 -8.93
N ILE A 777 32.49 -31.42 -7.68
CA ILE A 777 32.37 -30.32 -6.72
C ILE A 777 33.42 -30.49 -5.62
N ASN A 778 34.51 -29.73 -5.75
CA ASN A 778 35.63 -29.69 -4.79
C ASN A 778 35.72 -28.35 -4.04
N CYS A 779 35.10 -27.30 -4.57
CA CYS A 779 35.08 -25.97 -3.96
C CYS A 779 34.34 -25.97 -2.61
N GLY A 780 34.53 -24.91 -1.82
CA GLY A 780 33.68 -24.66 -0.67
C GLY A 780 32.24 -24.41 -1.11
N VAL A 781 31.27 -25.02 -0.42
CA VAL A 781 29.84 -24.73 -0.60
C VAL A 781 29.30 -24.24 0.73
N GLU A 782 28.73 -23.05 0.73
CA GLU A 782 28.22 -22.40 1.94
C GLU A 782 26.87 -21.75 1.65
N LYS A 783 26.01 -21.70 2.66
CA LYS A 783 24.73 -21.01 2.60
C LYS A 783 24.68 -19.96 3.70
N LEU A 784 24.31 -18.75 3.32
CA LEU A 784 24.06 -17.66 4.26
C LEU A 784 22.56 -17.43 4.37
N ASP A 785 22.01 -17.85 5.50
CA ASP A 785 20.63 -17.58 5.87
C ASP A 785 20.49 -16.15 6.38
N GLY A 786 19.42 -15.46 5.98
CA GLY A 786 19.06 -14.13 6.50
C GLY A 786 19.13 -12.97 5.50
N PHE A 787 19.60 -13.21 4.28
CA PHE A 787 19.32 -12.27 3.18
C PHE A 787 17.87 -12.38 2.70
N SER A 788 17.21 -13.55 2.84
CA SER A 788 15.87 -13.86 2.29
C SER A 788 14.86 -12.70 2.29
N GLY A 789 14.15 -12.53 1.17
CA GLY A 789 13.12 -11.51 0.97
C GLY A 789 11.81 -11.89 1.67
N HIS A 790 11.73 -13.09 2.26
CA HIS A 790 10.60 -13.53 3.05
C HIS A 790 10.81 -13.23 4.52
N SER A 791 9.70 -13.04 5.22
CA SER A 791 9.65 -12.91 6.66
C SER A 791 10.02 -14.23 7.31
N ASP A 792 10.91 -14.19 8.29
CA ASP A 792 11.16 -15.35 9.14
C ASP A 792 9.97 -15.61 10.08
N TYR A 793 10.04 -16.69 10.87
CA TYR A 793 8.96 -17.06 11.79
C TYR A 793 8.57 -15.92 12.75
N ASN A 794 9.56 -15.22 13.32
CA ASN A 794 9.30 -14.13 14.26
C ASN A 794 8.65 -12.94 13.58
N GLN A 795 9.07 -12.60 12.36
CA GLN A 795 8.50 -11.55 11.53
C GLN A 795 7.06 -11.88 11.12
N LEU A 796 6.77 -13.13 10.70
CA LEU A 796 5.41 -13.58 10.36
C LEU A 796 4.46 -13.50 11.56
N MET A 797 4.88 -14.04 12.71
CA MET A 797 4.11 -13.95 13.96
C MET A 797 3.88 -12.48 14.38
N SER A 798 4.93 -11.66 14.32
CA SER A 798 4.86 -10.24 14.66
C SER A 798 3.96 -9.44 13.72
N PHE A 799 3.92 -9.79 12.43
CA PHE A 799 3.05 -9.15 11.45
C PHE A 799 1.58 -9.37 11.84
N VAL A 800 1.20 -10.61 12.12
CA VAL A 800 -0.17 -10.96 12.58
C VAL A 800 -0.52 -10.24 13.89
N GLN A 801 0.42 -10.13 14.83
CA GLN A 801 0.22 -9.43 16.10
C GLN A 801 0.05 -7.91 15.94
N ARG A 802 0.86 -7.30 15.07
CA ARG A 802 0.90 -5.84 14.88
C ARG A 802 -0.19 -5.35 13.94
N LEU A 803 -0.69 -6.19 13.03
CA LEU A 803 -1.71 -5.78 12.07
C LEU A 803 -2.91 -5.13 12.79
N ARG A 804 -3.33 -3.97 12.27
CA ARG A 804 -4.51 -3.23 12.74
C ARG A 804 -5.50 -3.03 11.60
N PRO A 805 -6.82 -3.22 11.83
CA PRO A 805 -7.48 -3.61 13.09
C PRO A 805 -7.34 -5.11 13.42
N LYS A 806 -7.91 -5.55 14.56
CA LYS A 806 -7.86 -6.94 15.01
C LYS A 806 -8.55 -7.87 14.01
N LEU A 807 -7.82 -8.87 13.54
CA LEU A 807 -8.30 -9.89 12.60
C LEU A 807 -9.38 -10.78 13.24
N ARG A 808 -10.30 -11.29 12.43
CA ARG A 808 -11.25 -12.35 12.82
C ARG A 808 -10.75 -13.74 12.41
N ARG A 809 -10.11 -13.82 11.24
CA ARG A 809 -9.61 -15.05 10.64
C ARG A 809 -8.23 -14.85 10.02
N VAL A 810 -7.39 -15.88 10.13
CA VAL A 810 -6.13 -15.98 9.40
C VAL A 810 -6.14 -17.28 8.59
N LEU A 811 -5.84 -17.18 7.30
CA LEU A 811 -5.56 -18.29 6.43
C LEU A 811 -4.05 -18.30 6.14
N VAL A 812 -3.48 -19.48 5.98
CA VAL A 812 -2.04 -19.63 5.73
C VAL A 812 -1.83 -20.35 4.40
N ASN A 813 -0.97 -19.80 3.54
CA ASN A 813 -0.55 -20.40 2.28
C ASN A 813 0.97 -20.26 2.07
N HIS A 814 1.43 -20.52 0.85
CA HIS A 814 2.78 -20.29 0.35
C HIS A 814 3.88 -20.77 1.30
N GLY A 815 3.96 -22.09 1.44
CA GLY A 815 4.88 -22.77 2.36
C GLY A 815 4.62 -24.27 2.34
N GLU A 816 5.64 -25.07 2.63
CA GLU A 816 5.46 -26.53 2.72
C GLU A 816 4.42 -26.86 3.80
N ARG A 817 3.63 -27.93 3.57
CA ARG A 817 2.53 -28.36 4.47
C ARG A 817 2.86 -28.25 5.97
N LYS A 818 4.01 -28.79 6.39
CA LYS A 818 4.44 -28.77 7.80
C LYS A 818 4.62 -27.34 8.33
N LYS A 819 5.14 -26.42 7.51
CA LYS A 819 5.34 -25.01 7.87
C LYS A 819 4.01 -24.27 7.98
N SER A 820 3.11 -24.46 7.01
CA SER A 820 1.78 -23.85 7.03
C SER A 820 0.94 -24.34 8.23
N GLU A 821 0.96 -25.65 8.50
CA GLU A 821 0.32 -26.26 9.68
C GLU A 821 0.84 -25.68 10.99
N SER A 822 2.18 -25.61 11.13
CA SER A 822 2.84 -25.05 12.31
C SER A 822 2.46 -23.58 12.53
N LEU A 823 2.56 -22.74 11.50
CA LEU A 823 2.28 -21.32 11.61
C LEU A 823 0.81 -21.07 11.99
N ALA A 824 -0.13 -21.74 11.31
CA ALA A 824 -1.55 -21.63 11.61
C ALA A 824 -1.88 -22.06 13.05
N MET A 825 -1.34 -23.18 13.51
CA MET A 825 -1.53 -23.68 14.88
C MET A 825 -0.98 -22.69 15.92
N ASN A 826 0.21 -22.14 15.67
CA ASN A 826 0.86 -21.19 16.57
C ASN A 826 0.10 -19.85 16.64
N ILE A 827 -0.37 -19.32 15.51
CA ILE A 827 -1.23 -18.12 15.46
C ILE A 827 -2.52 -18.36 16.26
N ARG A 828 -3.20 -19.50 16.02
CA ARG A 828 -4.43 -19.86 16.74
C ARG A 828 -4.21 -19.91 18.25
N ARG A 829 -3.12 -20.56 18.68
CA ARG A 829 -2.78 -20.73 20.10
C ARG A 829 -2.40 -19.41 20.77
N MET A 830 -1.51 -18.63 20.15
CA MET A 830 -0.94 -17.42 20.77
C MET A 830 -1.91 -16.24 20.76
N TYR A 831 -2.65 -16.03 19.67
CA TYR A 831 -3.50 -14.85 19.52
C TYR A 831 -5.00 -15.12 19.73
N ARG A 832 -5.38 -16.38 19.99
CA ARG A 832 -6.78 -16.81 20.14
C ARG A 832 -7.65 -16.41 18.94
N LEU A 833 -7.07 -16.51 17.74
CA LEU A 833 -7.72 -16.21 16.46
C LEU A 833 -8.08 -17.49 15.72
N SER A 834 -9.13 -17.46 14.89
CA SER A 834 -9.42 -18.57 13.97
C SER A 834 -8.33 -18.62 12.90
N ALA A 835 -7.40 -19.57 13.00
CA ALA A 835 -6.35 -19.78 12.01
C ALA A 835 -6.28 -21.24 11.54
N HIS A 836 -6.18 -21.44 10.23
CA HIS A 836 -5.95 -22.74 9.60
C HIS A 836 -5.26 -22.57 8.24
N TYR A 837 -4.66 -23.64 7.75
CA TYR A 837 -4.19 -23.72 6.37
C TYR A 837 -5.26 -24.48 5.54
N PRO A 838 -5.74 -23.92 4.43
CA PRO A 838 -6.59 -24.64 3.49
C PRO A 838 -5.81 -25.63 2.62
N GLN A 839 -6.50 -26.60 2.02
CA GLN A 839 -5.94 -27.42 0.93
C GLN A 839 -6.21 -26.79 -0.43
N ILE A 840 -5.50 -27.25 -1.47
CA ILE A 840 -5.82 -26.89 -2.87
C ILE A 840 -7.14 -27.57 -3.23
N GLN A 841 -7.98 -26.91 -4.03
CA GLN A 841 -9.32 -27.34 -4.40
C GLN A 841 -10.33 -27.30 -3.24
N GLU A 842 -10.17 -26.34 -2.34
CA GLU A 842 -11.17 -26.02 -1.32
C GLU A 842 -11.88 -24.71 -1.67
N ALA A 843 -13.15 -24.61 -1.25
CA ALA A 843 -13.95 -23.40 -1.33
C ALA A 843 -14.28 -22.93 0.10
N ILE A 844 -13.78 -21.76 0.47
CA ILE A 844 -13.89 -21.23 1.83
C ILE A 844 -14.85 -20.05 1.83
N LYS A 845 -15.96 -20.18 2.56
CA LYS A 845 -16.87 -19.06 2.81
C LYS A 845 -16.24 -18.09 3.82
N LEU A 846 -15.96 -16.87 3.37
CA LEU A 846 -15.39 -15.77 4.17
C LEU A 846 -16.47 -14.96 4.87
N PHE A 847 -17.61 -14.73 4.21
CA PHE A 847 -18.77 -13.98 4.71
C PHE A 847 -20.07 -14.61 4.21
#